data_AF-A0AAN8TDJ2-F1
#
_entry.id   AF-A0AAN8TDJ2-F1
#
_cell.length_a   1.000
_cell.length_b   1.000
_cell.length_c   1.000
_cell.angle_alpha   90.00
_cell.angle_beta   90.00
_cell.angle_gamma   90.00
#
_symmetry.space_group_name_H-M   'P 1'
#
loop_
_entity.id
_entity.type
_entity.pdbx_description
1 polymer ?
#
loop_
_entity_poly.entity_id
_entity_poly.type
_entity_poly.pdbx_seq_one_letter_code
_entity_poly.pdbx_strand_id
1 'polypeptide(L)'
;MPCNNKLIGARVFPNSGIDPWDEDGHGTHTASTAAGRFVQGANIFGNANGTATGVAPLAHVAVYKACSADFCSGSDILAAMDMAIEDGVDILSISLGSLSNAFYGNSVALGAFSALKRGIFVSCSGGNSGPYSFSMSNEAPWILTVGASTINRKIQATVVLGNNQEFDGESALQPNDFPPTLLPLAYPGSNASDSDAKYCTPASLNNTNVMGKIVLCEAGKITRADKGIAVKAAGGAAMIFMNREAMANTTLVEAYVLPTTYVGYADGLKIKEYIDSTPNPTATIVFKGTIIGDDRAPVVASFSSRGPSYASPGILKPDIIGPGVNILAAWHISLDNNTNTNSRFNMISGTSMSCPHLSGVAALLKSVHPDWSPAAIKSAIMTTADVLNLGSNLIEDETYLPANVFATGAGHCNNKLIGARYFRYTGNDPWDENGHGTHTASTAAGRFVPGANIFGNANGTAVGVAPLAHVAIYKTCSAIGCSGSDVLAAIDMAIEDGVDVLSISLGSRARQFYEDIIALGAFSAMERGIFVSCSAGNSGPNTFSISNDAPWILTVGASTIDRKIKATAVLGNNQEFDGESAFQPSDFPPTLLPLIYPGINDSDILAQYCYPTSLNTNVIGKIVLCESGITRAVDKGIAVKAAGGAAMIIMNPKSWANTTFAEAHVLPVTHVTYADGLKIQEYINSTTTPTATIVFKGTTIGDNRAPVVAGFSSRGPSYASPRILKPDIIGPGVNILAAWPVSLENNTNTNSTFNMIAGTPRGTKHHGMR
;
A
#
# COMPACT_ATOMS: atom_id res chain seq x y z
N MET A 1 21.38 -17.12 30.42
CA MET A 1 19.90 -17.35 30.50
C MET A 1 19.59 -18.68 29.83
N PRO A 2 18.85 -19.62 30.44
CA PRO A 2 18.50 -20.85 29.73
C PRO A 2 17.57 -20.52 28.55
N CYS A 3 17.86 -21.07 27.37
CA CYS A 3 16.93 -21.06 26.25
C CYS A 3 15.58 -21.66 26.66
N ASN A 4 14.52 -21.29 25.95
CA ASN A 4 13.17 -21.81 26.12
C ASN A 4 12.46 -21.90 24.76
N ASN A 5 11.17 -22.20 24.75
CA ASN A 5 10.38 -22.32 23.51
C ASN A 5 10.13 -20.99 22.78
N LYS A 6 10.70 -19.88 23.26
CA LYS A 6 10.65 -18.57 22.60
C LYS A 6 12.05 -18.15 22.14
N LEU A 7 13.00 -18.09 23.06
CA LEU A 7 14.42 -17.88 22.80
C LEU A 7 15.08 -19.26 22.68
N ILE A 8 15.15 -19.80 21.46
CA ILE A 8 15.56 -21.19 21.21
C ILE A 8 17.07 -21.34 21.05
N GLY A 9 17.79 -20.25 20.76
CA GLY A 9 19.23 -20.24 20.59
C GLY A 9 19.84 -18.92 21.05
N ALA A 10 21.03 -18.99 21.64
CA ALA A 10 21.82 -17.82 22.02
C ALA A 10 23.31 -18.13 21.85
N ARG A 11 24.02 -17.33 21.06
CA ARG A 11 25.45 -17.49 20.75
C ARG A 11 26.16 -16.13 20.80
N VAL A 12 27.47 -16.13 21.06
CA VAL A 12 28.31 -14.92 21.12
C VAL A 12 29.55 -15.08 20.24
N PHE A 13 29.98 -13.99 19.60
CA PHE A 13 31.10 -13.94 18.67
C PHE A 13 32.02 -12.74 19.01
N PRO A 14 33.34 -12.96 19.18
CA PRO A 14 34.03 -14.26 19.17
C PRO A 14 33.66 -15.10 20.40
N ASN A 15 33.73 -16.43 20.25
CA ASN A 15 33.46 -17.36 21.34
C ASN A 15 34.54 -17.23 22.42
N SER A 16 34.28 -16.37 23.41
CA SER A 16 35.22 -15.96 24.46
C SER A 16 34.88 -16.56 25.83
N GLY A 17 33.90 -17.49 25.89
CA GLY A 17 33.38 -18.01 27.16
C GLY A 17 32.52 -17.01 27.94
N ILE A 18 32.19 -15.87 27.33
CA ILE A 18 31.30 -14.85 27.89
C ILE A 18 29.85 -15.26 27.62
N ASP A 19 28.99 -14.98 28.59
CA ASP A 19 27.57 -15.32 28.58
C ASP A 19 26.85 -14.39 27.57
N PRO A 20 25.89 -14.86 26.74
CA PRO A 20 25.33 -14.09 25.60
C PRO A 20 24.34 -12.99 26.03
N TRP A 21 24.51 -12.42 27.22
CA TRP A 21 23.65 -11.39 27.78
C TRP A 21 23.78 -10.07 27.03
N ASP A 22 22.66 -9.38 26.89
CA ASP A 22 22.61 -8.02 26.39
C ASP A 22 22.83 -7.03 27.55
N GLU A 23 23.94 -6.32 27.48
CA GLU A 23 24.36 -5.32 28.48
C GLU A 23 24.15 -3.89 27.97
N ASP A 24 23.72 -3.73 26.72
CA ASP A 24 23.47 -2.44 26.07
C ASP A 24 21.96 -2.16 26.00
N GLY A 25 21.17 -3.16 25.59
CA GLY A 25 19.72 -3.08 25.44
C GLY A 25 19.25 -3.08 23.98
N HIS A 26 20.10 -2.70 23.01
CA HIS A 26 19.72 -2.64 21.60
C HIS A 26 19.28 -4.01 21.05
N GLY A 27 19.98 -5.09 21.39
CA GLY A 27 19.61 -6.44 20.98
C GLY A 27 18.25 -6.88 21.55
N THR A 28 18.00 -6.57 22.82
CA THR A 28 16.72 -6.85 23.50
C THR A 28 15.57 -6.06 22.86
N HIS A 29 15.81 -4.79 22.55
CA HIS A 29 14.81 -3.90 21.95
C HIS A 29 14.44 -4.35 20.53
N THR A 30 15.44 -4.64 19.70
CA THR A 30 15.23 -5.09 18.32
C THR A 30 14.58 -6.49 18.25
N ALA A 31 15.04 -7.45 19.06
CA ALA A 31 14.46 -8.79 19.10
C ALA A 31 13.00 -8.77 19.58
N SER A 32 12.68 -7.95 20.59
CA SER A 32 11.30 -7.80 21.08
C SER A 32 10.41 -7.03 20.11
N THR A 33 10.95 -6.12 19.30
CA THR A 33 10.20 -5.47 18.20
C THR A 33 9.83 -6.45 17.09
N ALA A 34 10.75 -7.34 16.70
CA ALA A 34 10.47 -8.34 15.66
C ALA A 34 9.50 -9.41 16.15
N ALA A 35 9.76 -9.97 17.34
CA ALA A 35 9.09 -11.17 17.81
C ALA A 35 8.86 -11.18 19.32
N GLY A 36 8.69 -10.05 20.02
CA GLY A 36 8.30 -10.04 21.43
C GLY A 36 6.94 -10.72 21.65
N ARG A 37 6.77 -11.43 22.77
CA ARG A 37 5.43 -11.91 23.18
C ARG A 37 4.58 -10.73 23.68
N PHE A 38 3.28 -10.98 23.83
CA PHE A 38 2.38 -10.03 24.47
C PHE A 38 2.78 -9.77 25.93
N VAL A 39 3.04 -8.51 26.27
CA VAL A 39 3.34 -8.04 27.64
C VAL A 39 2.41 -6.89 27.97
N GLN A 40 1.48 -7.13 28.89
CA GLN A 40 0.52 -6.12 29.36
C GLN A 40 1.20 -5.11 30.30
N GLY A 41 0.67 -3.88 30.33
CA GLY A 41 1.18 -2.80 31.18
C GLY A 41 2.54 -2.24 30.72
N ALA A 42 2.92 -2.48 29.47
CA ALA A 42 4.15 -1.94 28.90
C ALA A 42 4.01 -0.43 28.74
N ASN A 43 4.95 0.33 29.28
CA ASN A 43 4.96 1.79 29.25
C ASN A 43 6.37 2.33 29.53
N ILE A 44 6.61 3.59 29.19
CA ILE A 44 7.79 4.36 29.60
C ILE A 44 7.32 5.54 30.46
N PHE A 45 7.65 5.55 31.76
CA PHE A 45 7.17 6.56 32.72
C PHE A 45 5.65 6.81 32.68
N GLY A 46 4.84 5.76 32.45
CA GLY A 46 3.39 5.85 32.29
C GLY A 46 2.89 6.22 30.88
N ASN A 47 3.79 6.66 29.99
CA ASN A 47 3.49 6.98 28.60
C ASN A 47 3.50 5.73 27.71
N ALA A 48 2.76 5.80 26.59
CA ALA A 48 2.53 4.71 25.65
C ALA A 48 2.01 3.43 26.32
N ASN A 49 1.23 3.58 27.40
CA ASN A 49 0.72 2.45 28.19
C ASN A 49 -0.18 1.54 27.36
N GLY A 50 0.11 0.24 27.37
CA GLY A 50 -0.67 -0.75 26.64
C GLY A 50 -0.08 -2.15 26.72
N THR A 51 -0.33 -2.94 25.67
CA THR A 51 0.29 -4.26 25.51
C THR A 51 1.39 -4.16 24.46
N ALA A 52 2.65 -4.38 24.87
CA ALA A 52 3.75 -4.50 23.93
C ALA A 52 3.74 -5.90 23.28
N THR A 53 4.04 -5.95 21.99
CA THR A 53 4.20 -7.19 21.23
C THR A 53 5.18 -6.93 20.09
N GLY A 54 5.92 -7.96 19.68
CA GLY A 54 6.59 -7.92 18.39
C GLY A 54 5.59 -8.09 17.25
N VAL A 55 6.05 -7.80 16.03
CA VAL A 55 5.23 -7.98 14.81
C VAL A 55 4.86 -9.46 14.61
N ALA A 56 5.79 -10.39 14.90
CA ALA A 56 5.56 -11.84 14.83
C ALA A 56 5.64 -12.49 16.23
N PRO A 57 4.61 -12.35 17.10
CA PRO A 57 4.69 -12.74 18.52
C PRO A 57 4.88 -14.24 18.77
N LEU A 58 4.54 -15.07 17.79
CA LEU A 58 4.67 -16.53 17.87
C LEU A 58 5.96 -17.07 17.23
N ALA A 59 6.75 -16.24 16.53
CA ALA A 59 8.01 -16.68 15.93
C ALA A 59 9.04 -17.05 17.00
N HIS A 60 9.86 -18.07 16.75
CA HIS A 60 11.03 -18.33 17.59
C HIS A 60 12.12 -17.28 17.37
N VAL A 61 12.94 -17.05 18.39
CA VAL A 61 14.07 -16.12 18.36
C VAL A 61 15.35 -16.90 18.62
N ALA A 62 16.35 -16.71 17.76
CA ALA A 62 17.73 -17.11 17.99
C ALA A 62 18.61 -15.86 17.98
N VAL A 63 19.41 -15.67 19.04
CA VAL A 63 20.25 -14.48 19.22
C VAL A 63 21.70 -14.82 18.90
N TYR A 64 22.31 -14.00 18.04
CA TYR A 64 23.72 -14.10 17.67
C TYR A 64 24.38 -12.77 18.01
N LYS A 65 24.99 -12.68 19.20
CA LYS A 65 25.66 -11.48 19.69
C LYS A 65 27.01 -11.31 19.00
N ALA A 66 27.08 -10.37 18.05
CA ALA A 66 28.29 -10.02 17.29
C ALA A 66 28.88 -8.65 17.66
N CYS A 67 28.30 -7.99 18.67
CA CYS A 67 28.69 -6.67 19.15
C CYS A 67 29.05 -6.74 20.63
N SER A 68 30.11 -6.03 21.02
CA SER A 68 30.38 -5.62 22.39
C SER A 68 29.76 -4.25 22.67
N ALA A 69 29.92 -3.72 23.89
CA ALA A 69 29.41 -2.41 24.27
C ALA A 69 29.91 -1.26 23.35
N ASP A 70 31.12 -1.39 22.79
CA ASP A 70 31.76 -0.29 22.06
C ASP A 70 31.96 -0.57 20.57
N PHE A 71 31.83 -1.83 20.12
CA PHE A 71 32.25 -2.21 18.76
C PHE A 71 31.57 -3.48 18.24
N CYS A 72 31.27 -3.47 16.94
CA CYS A 72 30.85 -4.66 16.20
C CYS A 72 31.88 -4.95 15.10
N SER A 73 32.66 -6.03 15.25
CA SER A 73 33.65 -6.40 14.23
C SER A 73 32.97 -6.99 13.00
N GLY A 74 33.43 -6.61 11.81
CA GLY A 74 32.97 -7.23 10.56
C GLY A 74 33.24 -8.73 10.50
N SER A 75 34.29 -9.23 11.18
CA SER A 75 34.56 -10.67 11.29
C SER A 75 33.53 -11.39 12.15
N ASP A 76 33.14 -10.80 13.27
CA ASP A 76 32.21 -11.40 14.23
C ASP A 76 30.78 -11.37 13.69
N ILE A 77 30.43 -10.30 12.97
CA ILE A 77 29.15 -10.21 12.23
C ILE A 77 29.09 -11.33 11.18
N LEU A 78 30.15 -11.52 10.39
CA LEU A 78 30.15 -12.55 9.36
C LEU A 78 30.09 -13.96 9.98
N ALA A 79 30.85 -14.22 11.05
CA ALA A 79 30.82 -15.49 11.78
C ALA A 79 29.44 -15.77 12.41
N ALA A 80 28.78 -14.74 12.94
CA ALA A 80 27.42 -14.83 13.46
C ALA A 80 26.41 -15.17 12.36
N MET A 81 26.54 -14.55 11.17
CA MET A 81 25.69 -14.84 10.02
C MET A 81 25.91 -16.27 9.50
N ASP A 82 27.16 -16.72 9.37
CA ASP A 82 27.48 -18.07 8.93
C ASP A 82 26.88 -19.12 9.88
N MET A 83 27.04 -18.93 11.20
CA MET A 83 26.44 -19.82 12.19
C MET A 83 24.91 -19.79 12.16
N ALA A 84 24.29 -18.62 11.95
CA ALA A 84 22.84 -18.53 11.83
C ALA A 84 22.31 -19.25 10.59
N ILE A 85 23.04 -19.18 9.47
CA ILE A 85 22.72 -19.93 8.25
C ILE A 85 22.84 -21.44 8.49
N GLU A 86 23.87 -21.88 9.20
CA GLU A 86 24.06 -23.31 9.56
C GLU A 86 22.99 -23.82 10.52
N ASP A 87 22.59 -23.01 11.50
CA ASP A 87 21.49 -23.31 12.44
C ASP A 87 20.11 -23.35 11.74
N GLY A 88 20.01 -22.89 10.49
CA GLY A 88 18.81 -23.01 9.67
C GLY A 88 17.74 -21.96 9.98
N VAL A 89 18.13 -20.74 10.32
CA VAL A 89 17.17 -19.64 10.54
C VAL A 89 16.41 -19.28 9.26
N ASP A 90 15.14 -18.88 9.38
CA ASP A 90 14.34 -18.46 8.22
C ASP A 90 14.62 -17.01 7.78
N ILE A 91 14.83 -16.13 8.77
CA ILE A 91 14.95 -14.67 8.61
C ILE A 91 16.12 -14.16 9.46
N LEU A 92 16.96 -13.31 8.87
CA LEU A 92 17.99 -12.54 9.57
C LEU A 92 17.54 -11.07 9.71
N SER A 93 17.43 -10.61 10.95
CA SER A 93 17.14 -9.21 11.31
C SER A 93 18.41 -8.53 11.79
N ILE A 94 19.05 -7.72 10.94
CA ILE A 94 20.37 -7.14 11.24
C ILE A 94 20.25 -5.62 11.32
N SER A 95 20.20 -5.12 12.55
CA SER A 95 20.12 -3.69 12.84
C SER A 95 21.49 -3.03 13.00
N LEU A 96 22.43 -3.46 12.16
CA LEU A 96 23.82 -3.05 12.11
C LEU A 96 24.16 -2.59 10.69
N GLY A 97 25.18 -1.76 10.54
CA GLY A 97 25.65 -1.33 9.23
C GLY A 97 26.99 -0.62 9.33
N SER A 98 27.76 -0.65 8.25
CA SER A 98 28.98 0.13 8.08
C SER A 98 28.76 1.20 7.02
N LEU A 99 29.76 2.09 6.85
CA LEU A 99 29.84 2.92 5.66
C LEU A 99 29.80 2.05 4.40
N SER A 100 29.23 2.61 3.33
CA SER A 100 29.13 1.93 2.05
C SER A 100 30.50 1.69 1.44
N ASN A 101 30.71 0.47 1.00
CA ASN A 101 31.92 -0.04 0.36
C ASN A 101 31.49 -0.97 -0.78
N ALA A 102 32.43 -1.35 -1.66
CA ALA A 102 32.16 -2.39 -2.64
C ALA A 102 31.70 -3.69 -1.94
N PHE A 103 30.72 -4.39 -2.52
CA PHE A 103 30.04 -5.50 -1.84
C PHE A 103 30.97 -6.63 -1.38
N TYR A 104 32.05 -6.91 -2.14
CA TYR A 104 33.04 -7.92 -1.79
C TYR A 104 33.88 -7.56 -0.55
N GLY A 105 33.90 -6.29 -0.14
CA GLY A 105 34.59 -5.79 1.05
C GLY A 105 33.65 -5.52 2.22
N ASN A 106 32.37 -5.87 2.11
CA ASN A 106 31.36 -5.62 3.15
C ASN A 106 30.87 -6.96 3.74
N SER A 107 31.16 -7.20 5.02
CA SER A 107 30.80 -8.45 5.71
C SER A 107 29.30 -8.74 5.71
N VAL A 108 28.46 -7.72 5.93
CA VAL A 108 27.00 -7.90 5.92
C VAL A 108 26.52 -8.26 4.51
N ALA A 109 27.06 -7.63 3.47
CA ALA A 109 26.73 -7.96 2.09
C ALA A 109 27.13 -9.39 1.72
N LEU A 110 28.34 -9.82 2.10
CA LEU A 110 28.83 -11.19 1.88
C LEU A 110 27.98 -12.24 2.61
N GLY A 111 27.76 -12.05 3.92
CA GLY A 111 26.93 -12.95 4.71
C GLY A 111 25.49 -13.01 4.18
N ALA A 112 24.93 -11.86 3.78
CA ALA A 112 23.57 -11.79 3.26
C ALA A 112 23.44 -12.49 1.90
N PHE A 113 24.50 -12.48 1.08
CA PHE A 113 24.54 -13.21 -0.18
C PHE A 113 24.55 -14.74 0.07
N SER A 114 25.30 -15.20 1.07
CA SER A 114 25.29 -16.60 1.51
C SER A 114 23.92 -17.02 2.04
N ALA A 115 23.27 -16.18 2.86
CA ALA A 115 21.93 -16.39 3.36
C ALA A 115 20.89 -16.51 2.22
N LEU A 116 20.94 -15.58 1.25
CA LEU A 116 20.05 -15.60 0.08
C LEU A 116 20.14 -16.93 -0.69
N LYS A 117 21.35 -17.46 -0.91
CA LYS A 117 21.57 -18.74 -1.60
C LYS A 117 20.95 -19.94 -0.88
N ARG A 118 20.71 -19.82 0.42
CA ARG A 118 20.04 -20.83 1.26
C ARG A 118 18.55 -20.54 1.43
N GLY A 119 17.99 -19.53 0.76
CA GLY A 119 16.58 -19.16 0.86
C GLY A 119 16.23 -18.39 2.14
N ILE A 120 17.22 -17.85 2.83
CA ILE A 120 17.06 -17.08 4.08
C ILE A 120 16.88 -15.61 3.75
N PHE A 121 15.83 -14.99 4.29
CA PHE A 121 15.57 -13.56 4.07
C PHE A 121 16.47 -12.70 4.96
N VAL A 122 16.97 -11.58 4.43
CA VAL A 122 17.80 -10.66 5.20
C VAL A 122 17.22 -9.24 5.15
N SER A 123 16.84 -8.74 6.33
CA SER A 123 16.44 -7.35 6.55
C SER A 123 17.57 -6.62 7.26
N CYS A 124 17.94 -5.45 6.75
CA CYS A 124 18.92 -4.59 7.39
C CYS A 124 18.44 -3.14 7.51
N SER A 125 18.89 -2.46 8.55
CA SER A 125 18.68 -1.03 8.74
C SER A 125 19.41 -0.20 7.67
N GLY A 126 18.78 0.86 7.16
CA GLY A 126 19.38 1.76 6.16
C GLY A 126 20.45 2.73 6.68
N GLY A 127 20.60 2.87 8.00
CA GLY A 127 21.55 3.79 8.62
C GLY A 127 20.90 5.08 9.14
N ASN A 128 21.60 5.77 10.04
CA ASN A 128 21.08 6.94 10.78
C ASN A 128 21.89 8.22 10.48
N SER A 129 22.48 8.33 9.28
CA SER A 129 23.37 9.43 8.87
C SER A 129 22.69 10.41 7.90
N GLY A 130 21.36 10.35 7.78
CA GLY A 130 20.57 11.31 7.01
C GLY A 130 20.64 12.75 7.56
N PRO A 131 20.04 13.71 6.85
CA PRO A 131 19.16 13.55 5.67
C PRO A 131 19.90 13.67 4.32
N TYR A 132 21.22 13.75 4.32
CA TYR A 132 22.00 13.98 3.11
C TYR A 132 21.98 12.78 2.16
N SER A 133 22.02 13.02 0.85
CA SER A 133 22.17 11.97 -0.16
C SER A 133 23.44 11.15 0.04
N PHE A 134 23.44 9.89 -0.41
CA PHE A 134 24.57 8.95 -0.29
C PHE A 134 25.01 8.67 1.17
N SER A 135 24.06 8.70 2.11
CA SER A 135 24.34 8.47 3.53
C SER A 135 23.97 7.06 4.01
N MET A 136 23.49 6.21 3.11
CA MET A 136 22.92 4.90 3.43
C MET A 136 23.96 3.81 3.62
N SER A 137 23.54 2.78 4.34
CA SER A 137 24.26 1.55 4.60
C SER A 137 23.46 0.35 4.07
N ASN A 138 24.12 -0.82 4.01
CA ASN A 138 23.48 -2.09 3.64
C ASN A 138 22.80 -2.06 2.27
N GLU A 139 23.46 -1.48 1.28
CA GLU A 139 22.89 -1.17 -0.04
C GLU A 139 22.80 -2.38 -1.00
N ALA A 140 23.17 -3.58 -0.55
CA ALA A 140 23.23 -4.74 -1.43
C ALA A 140 21.84 -5.08 -2.00
N PRO A 141 21.73 -5.46 -3.29
CA PRO A 141 20.42 -5.72 -3.92
C PRO A 141 19.62 -6.83 -3.26
N TRP A 142 20.31 -7.84 -2.72
CA TRP A 142 19.74 -9.00 -2.05
C TRP A 142 19.35 -8.78 -0.59
N ILE A 143 19.60 -7.59 -0.04
CA ILE A 143 19.15 -7.18 1.30
C ILE A 143 17.87 -6.35 1.15
N LEU A 144 16.90 -6.53 2.04
CA LEU A 144 15.84 -5.53 2.27
C LEU A 144 16.41 -4.42 3.17
N THR A 145 16.67 -3.25 2.60
CA THR A 145 17.22 -2.08 3.30
C THR A 145 16.09 -1.17 3.74
N VAL A 146 15.94 -0.99 5.05
CA VAL A 146 14.77 -0.34 5.65
C VAL A 146 15.12 1.05 6.20
N GLY A 147 14.47 2.09 5.67
CA GLY A 147 14.52 3.44 6.24
C GLY A 147 13.58 3.62 7.44
N ALA A 148 13.69 4.73 8.14
CA ALA A 148 12.92 5.00 9.37
C ALA A 148 11.91 6.13 9.16
N SER A 149 10.72 5.92 9.69
CA SER A 149 9.63 6.89 9.66
C SER A 149 8.86 6.94 10.97
N THR A 150 8.11 8.03 11.15
CA THR A 150 7.26 8.26 12.31
C THR A 150 6.00 7.40 12.29
N ILE A 151 5.37 7.28 13.45
CA ILE A 151 4.02 6.73 13.63
C ILE A 151 3.08 7.84 14.06
N ASN A 152 1.77 7.59 14.05
CA ASN A 152 0.74 8.58 14.39
C ASN A 152 0.64 8.89 15.90
N ARG A 153 1.62 8.47 16.71
CA ARG A 153 1.68 8.67 18.15
C ARG A 153 2.77 9.67 18.50
N LYS A 154 2.45 10.60 19.39
CA LYS A 154 3.39 11.54 20.01
C LYS A 154 3.31 11.47 21.53
N ILE A 155 4.43 11.70 22.21
CA ILE A 155 4.46 11.85 23.68
C ILE A 155 4.60 13.34 24.00
N GLN A 156 3.47 14.05 23.95
CA GLN A 156 3.45 15.51 23.80
C GLN A 156 3.84 16.25 25.09
N ALA A 157 4.74 17.22 24.94
CA ALA A 157 5.18 18.16 25.97
C ALA A 157 5.34 19.57 25.35
N THR A 158 4.43 20.47 25.65
CA THR A 158 4.34 21.79 25.02
C THR A 158 5.12 22.83 25.83
N VAL A 159 6.03 23.57 25.18
CA VAL A 159 6.64 24.78 25.76
C VAL A 159 5.61 25.90 25.73
N VAL A 160 5.35 26.53 26.88
CA VAL A 160 4.54 27.75 26.97
C VAL A 160 5.41 28.89 27.43
N LEU A 161 5.58 29.91 26.59
CA LEU A 161 6.40 31.09 26.88
C LEU A 161 5.60 32.14 27.67
N GLY A 162 6.29 33.06 28.34
CA GLY A 162 5.64 34.15 29.09
C GLY A 162 4.84 35.13 28.25
N ASN A 163 4.97 35.08 26.92
CA ASN A 163 4.13 35.82 25.97
C ASN A 163 2.93 34.99 25.45
N ASN A 164 2.65 33.82 26.06
CA ASN A 164 1.61 32.86 25.70
C ASN A 164 1.78 32.16 24.33
N GLN A 165 2.96 32.25 23.70
CA GLN A 165 3.23 31.39 22.55
C GLN A 165 3.47 29.95 23.01
N GLU A 166 2.90 29.01 22.26
CA GLU A 166 3.01 27.58 22.52
C GLU A 166 3.78 26.87 21.41
N PHE A 167 4.69 25.98 21.79
CA PHE A 167 5.47 25.16 20.86
C PHE A 167 5.43 23.70 21.28
N ASP A 168 4.90 22.85 20.42
CA ASP A 168 4.79 21.44 20.70
C ASP A 168 6.13 20.73 20.54
N GLY A 169 6.54 20.02 21.59
CA GLY A 169 7.65 19.09 21.57
C GLY A 169 7.25 17.74 22.13
N GLU A 170 8.24 16.88 22.35
CA GLU A 170 8.04 15.56 22.93
C GLU A 170 8.93 15.29 24.13
N SER A 171 8.44 14.47 25.07
CA SER A 171 9.16 14.11 26.29
C SER A 171 8.71 12.79 26.88
N ALA A 172 9.67 11.90 27.19
CA ALA A 172 9.37 10.64 27.88
C ALA A 172 8.95 10.88 29.34
N LEU A 173 9.72 11.71 30.05
CA LEU A 173 9.56 11.98 31.47
C LEU A 173 8.58 13.14 31.68
N GLN A 174 7.42 12.84 32.22
CA GLN A 174 6.35 13.81 32.49
C GLN A 174 5.98 13.79 33.98
N PRO A 175 6.73 14.50 34.86
CA PRO A 175 6.49 14.50 36.29
C PRO A 175 5.17 15.20 36.64
N ASN A 176 4.34 14.55 37.46
CA ASN A 176 3.08 15.13 37.97
C ASN A 176 3.31 16.33 38.91
N ASP A 177 4.49 16.43 39.51
CA ASP A 177 4.90 17.44 40.47
C ASP A 177 5.65 18.61 39.84
N PHE A 178 5.75 18.68 38.50
CA PHE A 178 6.26 19.84 37.81
C PHE A 178 5.12 20.83 37.54
N PRO A 179 4.95 21.89 38.38
CA PRO A 179 3.83 22.80 38.23
C PRO A 179 3.97 23.61 36.92
N PRO A 180 2.88 23.95 36.24
CA PRO A 180 2.89 24.78 35.03
C PRO A 180 3.13 26.28 35.37
N THR A 181 4.02 26.56 36.33
CA THR A 181 4.44 27.92 36.70
C THR A 181 5.52 28.39 35.74
N LEU A 182 5.40 29.64 35.29
CA LEU A 182 6.44 30.30 34.50
C LEU A 182 7.71 30.45 35.33
N LEU A 183 8.79 29.80 34.89
CA LEU A 183 10.12 29.92 35.45
C LEU A 183 10.99 30.79 34.54
N PRO A 184 12.04 31.43 35.07
CA PRO A 184 13.00 32.15 34.23
C PRO A 184 13.60 31.22 33.17
N LEU A 185 13.65 31.68 31.93
CA LEU A 185 14.23 30.97 30.78
C LEU A 185 15.64 31.50 30.53
N ALA A 186 16.60 30.62 30.31
CA ALA A 186 17.98 30.98 30.02
C ALA A 186 18.48 30.29 28.75
N TYR A 187 19.21 31.04 27.93
CA TYR A 187 19.95 30.50 26.79
C TYR A 187 21.44 30.80 26.97
N PRO A 188 22.25 29.80 27.41
CA PRO A 188 23.68 30.00 27.62
C PRO A 188 24.43 30.44 26.35
N GLY A 189 23.90 30.12 25.17
CA GLY A 189 24.47 30.52 23.88
C GLY A 189 24.42 32.02 23.59
N SER A 190 23.72 32.84 24.40
CA SER A 190 23.84 34.30 24.33
C SER A 190 25.21 34.80 24.82
N ASN A 191 26.00 33.96 25.49
CA ASN A 191 27.34 34.32 25.93
C ASN A 191 28.35 34.28 24.77
N ALA A 192 28.68 35.43 24.20
CA ALA A 192 29.61 35.56 23.09
C ALA A 192 31.05 35.11 23.40
N SER A 193 31.44 34.97 24.68
CA SER A 193 32.79 34.53 25.05
C SER A 193 33.00 33.02 24.97
N ASP A 194 31.93 32.22 24.88
CA ASP A 194 31.99 30.76 24.80
C ASP A 194 31.03 30.25 23.73
N SER A 195 31.56 29.96 22.54
CA SER A 195 30.79 29.48 21.41
C SER A 195 30.20 28.07 21.62
N ASP A 196 30.70 27.32 22.60
CA ASP A 196 30.18 25.99 22.95
C ASP A 196 29.07 26.04 24.00
N ALA A 197 28.79 27.21 24.60
CA ALA A 197 27.75 27.38 25.61
C ALA A 197 26.35 27.04 25.11
N LYS A 198 26.05 27.29 23.83
CA LYS A 198 24.78 26.91 23.21
C LYS A 198 24.49 25.41 23.25
N TYR A 199 25.53 24.57 23.38
CA TYR A 199 25.40 23.13 23.48
C TYR A 199 25.22 22.63 24.92
N CYS A 200 25.23 23.50 25.93
CA CYS A 200 25.06 23.13 27.35
C CYS A 200 26.07 22.06 27.81
N THR A 201 27.34 22.21 27.43
CA THR A 201 28.39 21.31 27.91
C THR A 201 28.65 21.55 29.40
N PRO A 202 29.12 20.53 30.16
CA PRO A 202 29.44 20.70 31.58
C PRO A 202 30.36 21.89 31.86
N ALA A 203 31.41 22.06 31.05
CA ALA A 203 32.37 23.16 31.20
C ALA A 203 31.73 24.53 30.95
N SER A 204 30.87 24.65 29.92
CA SER A 204 30.24 25.92 29.55
C SER A 204 29.18 26.41 30.55
N LEU A 205 28.59 25.50 31.32
CA LEU A 205 27.55 25.85 32.30
C LEU A 205 28.12 26.34 33.63
N ASN A 206 29.40 26.06 33.95
CA ASN A 206 30.02 26.44 35.22
C ASN A 206 30.00 27.96 35.50
N ASN A 207 30.04 28.78 34.46
CA ASN A 207 30.05 30.24 34.57
C ASN A 207 28.73 30.89 34.14
N THR A 208 27.67 30.10 33.91
CA THR A 208 26.37 30.59 33.46
C THR A 208 25.34 30.43 34.57
N ASN A 209 24.65 31.51 34.95
CA ASN A 209 23.60 31.45 35.98
C ASN A 209 22.33 30.76 35.44
N VAL A 210 22.29 29.43 35.54
CA VAL A 210 21.15 28.57 35.14
C VAL A 210 20.39 27.95 36.31
N MET A 211 20.80 28.23 37.55
CA MET A 211 20.19 27.67 38.75
C MET A 211 18.71 28.07 38.88
N GLY A 212 17.82 27.07 39.01
CA GLY A 212 16.37 27.26 39.11
C GLY A 212 15.68 27.70 37.81
N LYS A 213 16.38 27.68 36.67
CA LYS A 213 15.87 28.15 35.37
C LYS A 213 15.55 27.01 34.43
N ILE A 214 14.70 27.28 33.44
CA ILE A 214 14.58 26.42 32.24
C ILE A 214 15.71 26.80 31.29
N VAL A 215 16.46 25.82 30.78
CA VAL A 215 17.63 26.05 29.94
C VAL A 215 17.37 25.59 28.52
N LEU A 216 17.52 26.49 27.55
CA LEU A 216 17.49 26.16 26.12
C LEU A 216 18.86 25.66 25.66
N CYS A 217 18.91 24.46 25.07
CA CYS A 217 20.13 23.81 24.60
C CYS A 217 19.99 23.37 23.13
N GLU A 218 21.01 23.64 22.31
CA GLU A 218 21.05 23.23 20.91
C GLU A 218 21.63 21.81 20.73
N ALA A 219 21.16 21.10 19.70
CA ALA A 219 21.74 19.83 19.26
C ALA A 219 23.20 19.98 18.80
N GLY A 220 24.09 19.09 19.27
CA GLY A 220 25.50 19.02 18.86
C GLY A 220 26.49 18.83 20.01
N LYS A 221 27.78 18.65 19.67
CA LYS A 221 28.97 18.44 20.55
C LYS A 221 28.95 17.23 21.49
N ILE A 222 27.94 17.09 22.34
CA ILE A 222 27.78 16.00 23.30
C ILE A 222 26.42 15.32 23.10
N THR A 223 26.23 14.13 23.68
CA THR A 223 24.95 13.41 23.57
C THR A 223 23.82 14.21 24.23
N ARG A 224 22.58 13.93 23.82
CA ARG A 224 21.41 14.63 24.40
C ARG A 224 21.25 14.31 25.88
N ALA A 225 21.48 13.07 26.28
CA ALA A 225 21.46 12.65 27.67
C ALA A 225 22.50 13.41 28.52
N ASP A 226 23.74 13.56 28.02
CA ASP A 226 24.79 14.29 28.72
C ASP A 226 24.45 15.77 28.93
N LYS A 227 23.73 16.40 27.99
CA LYS A 227 23.23 17.78 28.16
C LYS A 227 22.27 17.88 29.33
N GLY A 228 21.33 16.93 29.43
CA GLY A 228 20.41 16.88 30.55
C GLY A 228 21.14 16.70 31.90
N ILE A 229 22.15 15.83 31.94
CA ILE A 229 23.00 15.65 33.11
C ILE A 229 23.73 16.94 33.48
N ALA A 230 24.31 17.62 32.49
CA ALA A 230 25.03 18.89 32.70
C ALA A 230 24.10 20.00 33.22
N VAL A 231 22.91 20.16 32.63
CA VAL A 231 21.92 21.16 33.07
C VAL A 231 21.44 20.87 34.49
N LYS A 232 21.15 19.60 34.82
CA LYS A 232 20.75 19.20 36.17
C LYS A 232 21.87 19.45 37.18
N ALA A 233 23.12 19.11 36.84
CA ALA A 233 24.28 19.33 37.70
C ALA A 233 24.54 20.82 37.97
N ALA A 234 24.26 21.68 36.98
CA ALA A 234 24.33 23.14 37.13
C ALA A 234 23.12 23.74 37.88
N GLY A 235 22.18 22.92 38.35
CA GLY A 235 21.01 23.33 39.12
C GLY A 235 19.83 23.83 38.28
N GLY A 236 19.79 23.55 36.97
CA GLY A 236 18.66 23.87 36.11
C GLY A 236 17.39 23.11 36.49
N ALA A 237 16.23 23.76 36.37
CA ALA A 237 14.93 23.20 36.73
C ALA A 237 14.34 22.31 35.61
N ALA A 238 14.56 22.68 34.35
CA ALA A 238 14.13 21.93 33.18
C ALA A 238 14.99 22.29 31.96
N MET A 239 14.87 21.52 30.88
CA MET A 239 15.58 21.75 29.63
C MET A 239 14.62 21.84 28.43
N ILE A 240 14.83 22.82 27.55
CA ILE A 240 14.26 22.80 26.20
C ILE A 240 15.40 22.39 25.27
N PHE A 241 15.26 21.26 24.60
CA PHE A 241 16.23 20.79 23.64
C PHE A 241 15.74 21.11 22.23
N MET A 242 16.49 21.91 21.48
CA MET A 242 16.13 22.28 20.11
C MET A 242 16.99 21.57 19.08
N ASN A 243 16.34 21.18 17.98
CA ASN A 243 17.00 20.62 16.81
C ASN A 243 18.02 21.59 16.18
N ARG A 244 18.92 21.03 15.37
CA ARG A 244 19.67 21.79 14.35
C ARG A 244 18.90 21.79 13.04
N GLU A 245 19.27 22.69 12.13
CA GLU A 245 18.62 22.84 10.82
C GLU A 245 18.41 21.51 10.08
N ALA A 246 19.46 20.69 9.96
CA ALA A 246 19.41 19.39 9.29
C ALA A 246 18.49 18.34 9.95
N MET A 247 18.02 18.57 11.17
CA MET A 247 17.06 17.69 11.85
C MET A 247 15.61 18.18 11.74
N ALA A 248 15.42 19.44 11.32
CA ALA A 248 14.13 20.09 11.09
C ALA A 248 13.09 19.74 12.18
N ASN A 249 12.03 19.01 11.83
CA ASN A 249 10.90 18.72 12.72
C ASN A 249 10.95 17.34 13.38
N THR A 250 12.00 16.53 13.17
CA THR A 250 12.09 15.20 13.79
C THR A 250 12.41 15.32 15.28
N THR A 251 11.44 14.98 16.13
CA THR A 251 11.55 14.97 17.60
C THR A 251 11.75 13.55 18.13
N LEU A 252 12.65 13.38 19.10
CA LEU A 252 12.96 12.08 19.69
C LEU A 252 12.54 12.05 21.15
N VAL A 253 11.90 10.97 21.56
CA VAL A 253 11.55 10.69 22.93
C VAL A 253 12.71 9.93 23.57
N GLU A 254 13.47 10.61 24.43
CA GLU A 254 14.55 10.03 25.23
C GLU A 254 14.27 10.23 26.73
N ALA A 255 14.76 9.31 27.55
CA ALA A 255 14.68 9.41 29.00
C ALA A 255 15.76 10.38 29.51
N TYR A 256 15.36 11.58 29.90
CA TYR A 256 16.24 12.58 30.50
C TYR A 256 16.22 12.53 32.03
N VAL A 257 17.30 12.97 32.67
CA VAL A 257 17.43 13.02 34.15
C VAL A 257 16.65 14.17 34.80
N LEU A 258 16.08 15.08 34.00
CA LEU A 258 15.27 16.23 34.41
C LEU A 258 14.14 16.47 33.40
N PRO A 259 13.07 17.21 33.77
CA PRO A 259 11.99 17.58 32.86
C PRO A 259 12.55 18.24 31.60
N THR A 260 12.30 17.66 30.44
CA THR A 260 12.89 18.11 29.17
C THR A 260 11.85 18.04 28.08
N THR A 261 11.76 19.01 27.19
CA THR A 261 10.97 18.89 25.95
C THR A 261 11.86 19.09 24.72
N TYR A 262 11.70 18.21 23.74
CA TYR A 262 12.41 18.23 22.47
C TYR A 262 11.55 18.92 21.42
N VAL A 263 11.99 20.09 20.93
CA VAL A 263 11.30 20.89 19.90
C VAL A 263 12.03 20.89 18.55
N GLY A 264 11.29 21.13 17.47
CA GLY A 264 11.81 21.30 16.12
C GLY A 264 12.68 22.55 15.96
N TYR A 265 13.45 22.62 14.87
CA TYR A 265 14.41 23.72 14.63
C TYR A 265 13.71 25.08 14.51
N ALA A 266 12.65 25.16 13.71
CA ALA A 266 11.92 26.40 13.46
C ALA A 266 11.28 26.96 14.75
N ASP A 267 10.76 26.08 15.61
CA ASP A 267 10.19 26.49 16.89
C ASP A 267 11.27 26.89 17.90
N GLY A 268 12.40 26.18 17.92
CA GLY A 268 13.57 26.59 18.69
C GLY A 268 14.07 28.00 18.31
N LEU A 269 14.05 28.36 17.03
CA LEU A 269 14.38 29.72 16.58
C LEU A 269 13.42 30.78 17.11
N LYS A 270 12.10 30.50 17.12
CA LYS A 270 11.10 31.42 17.70
C LYS A 270 11.26 31.56 19.21
N ILE A 271 11.63 30.48 19.90
CA ILE A 271 11.95 30.53 21.34
C ILE A 271 13.18 31.41 21.57
N LYS A 272 14.22 31.32 20.72
CA LYS A 272 15.39 32.21 20.80
C LYS A 272 15.02 33.66 20.55
N GLU A 273 14.22 33.94 19.53
CA GLU A 273 13.72 35.29 19.25
C GLU A 273 12.96 35.87 20.44
N TYR A 274 12.13 35.06 21.11
CA TYR A 274 11.46 35.48 22.34
C TYR A 274 12.45 35.80 23.46
N ILE A 275 13.47 34.96 23.68
CA ILE A 275 14.51 35.20 24.70
C ILE A 275 15.18 36.56 24.49
N ASP A 276 15.47 36.91 23.23
CA ASP A 276 16.11 38.19 22.88
C ASP A 276 15.13 39.39 22.93
N SER A 277 13.82 39.14 22.90
CA SER A 277 12.78 40.19 22.88
C SER A 277 12.48 40.82 24.25
N THR A 278 12.90 40.21 25.36
CA THR A 278 12.58 40.65 26.72
C THR A 278 13.76 40.48 27.67
N PRO A 279 14.00 41.40 28.62
CA PRO A 279 15.06 41.24 29.61
C PRO A 279 14.78 40.15 30.66
N ASN A 280 13.52 39.72 30.79
CA ASN A 280 13.10 38.70 31.76
C ASN A 280 12.28 37.59 31.08
N PRO A 281 12.91 36.78 30.19
CA PRO A 281 12.20 35.72 29.50
C PRO A 281 11.79 34.63 30.49
N THR A 282 10.57 34.11 30.34
CA THR A 282 10.04 33.03 31.17
C THR A 282 9.37 31.97 30.30
N ALA A 283 9.35 30.74 30.80
CA ALA A 283 8.66 29.63 30.15
C ALA A 283 8.23 28.57 31.17
N THR A 284 7.35 27.67 30.73
CA THR A 284 7.03 26.42 31.41
C THR A 284 6.84 25.30 30.40
N ILE A 285 6.74 24.06 30.87
CA ILE A 285 6.47 22.87 30.05
C ILE A 285 5.15 22.27 30.53
N VAL A 286 4.19 22.15 29.61
CA VAL A 286 2.90 21.51 29.85
C VAL A 286 2.94 20.09 29.27
N PHE A 287 2.86 19.11 30.17
CA PHE A 287 2.87 17.69 29.83
C PHE A 287 1.46 17.19 29.48
N LYS A 288 1.28 16.65 28.28
CA LYS A 288 -0.02 16.22 27.74
C LYS A 288 -0.14 14.69 27.59
N GLY A 289 0.91 13.95 27.93
CA GLY A 289 0.95 12.49 27.84
C GLY A 289 1.01 11.98 26.41
N THR A 290 0.45 10.78 26.21
CA THR A 290 0.41 10.11 24.90
C THR A 290 -0.78 10.57 24.08
N ILE A 291 -0.51 11.07 22.87
CA ILE A 291 -1.52 11.47 21.90
C ILE A 291 -1.38 10.60 20.66
N ILE A 292 -2.51 10.17 20.11
CA ILE A 292 -2.60 9.35 18.91
C ILE A 292 -3.50 10.08 17.91
N GLY A 293 -3.17 10.03 16.63
CA GLY A 293 -3.96 10.62 15.55
C GLY A 293 -3.23 11.71 14.76
N ASP A 294 -1.90 11.73 14.77
CA ASP A 294 -1.13 12.57 13.84
C ASP A 294 -1.33 12.03 12.41
N ASP A 295 -2.09 12.77 11.61
CA ASP A 295 -2.43 12.42 10.23
C ASP A 295 -1.26 12.62 9.26
N ARG A 296 -0.21 13.34 9.66
CA ARG A 296 1.02 13.46 8.85
C ARG A 296 1.84 12.19 8.84
N ALA A 297 1.63 11.30 9.80
CA ALA A 297 2.36 10.04 9.85
C ALA A 297 1.98 9.10 8.69
N PRO A 298 2.93 8.34 8.13
CA PRO A 298 4.37 8.41 8.39
C PRO A 298 5.04 9.62 7.73
N VAL A 299 6.05 10.16 8.42
CA VAL A 299 7.03 11.13 7.92
C VAL A 299 8.41 10.50 8.00
N VAL A 300 9.24 10.65 6.96
CA VAL A 300 10.62 10.13 6.96
C VAL A 300 11.43 10.88 8.02
N ALA A 301 12.09 10.13 8.90
CA ALA A 301 12.90 10.73 9.96
C ALA A 301 14.14 11.45 9.38
N SER A 302 14.54 12.56 9.99
CA SER A 302 15.70 13.33 9.55
C SER A 302 16.99 12.50 9.55
N PHE A 303 17.14 11.63 10.55
CA PHE A 303 18.32 10.77 10.67
C PHE A 303 18.29 9.61 9.66
N SER A 304 17.14 9.24 9.10
CA SER A 304 17.05 8.10 8.17
C SER A 304 17.93 8.39 6.95
N SER A 305 18.96 7.57 6.78
CA SER A 305 19.89 7.72 5.66
C SER A 305 19.19 7.65 4.31
N ARG A 306 19.75 8.34 3.32
CA ARG A 306 19.17 8.52 1.98
C ARG A 306 20.06 7.91 0.90
N GLY A 307 19.41 7.44 -0.16
CA GLY A 307 20.07 7.06 -1.40
C GLY A 307 20.62 8.26 -2.18
N PRO A 308 21.14 8.03 -3.40
CA PRO A 308 21.29 6.74 -4.08
C PRO A 308 22.27 5.77 -3.37
N SER A 309 22.23 4.50 -3.76
CA SER A 309 23.26 3.52 -3.39
C SER A 309 24.61 3.96 -3.94
N TYR A 310 25.65 4.02 -3.10
CA TYR A 310 27.01 4.31 -3.52
C TYR A 310 27.62 3.13 -4.31
N ALA A 311 27.39 1.90 -3.85
CA ALA A 311 27.97 0.70 -4.44
C ALA A 311 27.26 0.25 -5.74
N SER A 312 25.97 0.57 -5.89
CA SER A 312 25.18 0.23 -7.08
C SER A 312 24.13 1.32 -7.37
N PRO A 313 24.53 2.47 -7.95
CA PRO A 313 23.62 3.60 -8.17
C PRO A 313 22.40 3.28 -9.07
N GLY A 314 22.47 2.20 -9.87
CA GLY A 314 21.38 1.74 -10.72
C GLY A 314 20.25 1.00 -9.98
N ILE A 315 20.43 0.70 -8.69
CA ILE A 315 19.42 0.01 -7.87
C ILE A 315 18.97 0.97 -6.76
N LEU A 316 17.66 1.28 -6.76
CA LEU A 316 17.07 2.21 -5.81
C LEU A 316 17.24 1.69 -4.38
N LYS A 317 17.64 2.60 -3.49
CA LYS A 317 17.65 2.39 -2.05
C LYS A 317 17.18 3.68 -1.33
N PRO A 318 16.62 3.59 -0.11
CA PRO A 318 16.25 2.36 0.59
C PRO A 318 15.18 1.59 -0.19
N ASP A 319 14.95 0.32 0.13
CA ASP A 319 13.90 -0.43 -0.57
C ASP A 319 12.51 0.04 -0.12
N ILE A 320 12.38 0.40 1.16
CA ILE A 320 11.11 0.73 1.82
C ILE A 320 11.40 1.45 3.15
N ILE A 321 10.40 2.14 3.72
CA ILE A 321 10.43 2.68 5.09
C ILE A 321 9.47 1.93 6.02
N GLY A 322 9.76 1.97 7.32
CA GLY A 322 8.87 1.44 8.35
C GLY A 322 8.97 2.22 9.67
N PRO A 323 8.20 1.81 10.70
CA PRO A 323 8.19 2.47 12.01
C PRO A 323 9.56 2.43 12.68
N GLY A 324 10.19 3.58 12.86
CA GLY A 324 11.55 3.69 13.40
C GLY A 324 11.76 4.85 14.35
N VAL A 325 10.73 5.65 14.63
CA VAL A 325 10.81 6.81 15.53
C VAL A 325 9.96 6.56 16.77
N ASN A 326 10.56 6.75 17.94
CA ASN A 326 9.92 6.68 19.25
C ASN A 326 9.23 5.32 19.48
N ILE A 327 9.94 4.23 19.22
CA ILE A 327 9.41 2.85 19.33
C ILE A 327 9.63 2.31 20.74
N LEU A 328 8.54 1.89 21.39
CA LEU A 328 8.56 1.26 22.71
C LEU A 328 8.80 -0.24 22.55
N ALA A 329 9.86 -0.77 23.17
CA ALA A 329 10.11 -2.21 23.22
C ALA A 329 10.89 -2.59 24.49
N ALA A 330 11.13 -3.88 24.68
CA ALA A 330 11.76 -4.39 25.91
C ALA A 330 13.19 -3.84 26.07
N TRP A 331 13.60 -3.66 27.33
CA TRP A 331 14.92 -3.16 27.70
C TRP A 331 15.55 -4.02 28.79
N HIS A 332 16.88 -4.02 28.86
CA HIS A 332 17.61 -4.91 29.76
C HIS A 332 17.47 -4.50 31.25
N ILE A 333 17.41 -3.19 31.53
CA ILE A 333 17.18 -2.58 32.84
C ILE A 333 15.87 -1.79 32.91
N SER A 334 15.39 -1.51 34.12
CA SER A 334 14.33 -0.51 34.30
C SER A 334 14.93 0.89 34.26
N LEU A 335 14.22 1.82 33.64
CA LEU A 335 14.59 3.24 33.58
C LEU A 335 13.92 4.07 34.68
N ASP A 336 12.96 3.48 35.41
CA ASP A 336 12.28 4.13 36.52
C ASP A 336 13.12 3.95 37.79
N ASN A 337 13.29 5.02 38.58
CA ASN A 337 13.84 4.92 39.94
C ASN A 337 12.82 4.36 40.96
N ASN A 338 11.63 3.95 40.50
CA ASN A 338 10.57 3.42 41.35
C ASN A 338 10.69 1.90 41.48
N THR A 339 11.13 1.44 42.65
CA THR A 339 11.26 0.00 42.95
C THR A 339 9.92 -0.76 42.95
N ASN A 340 8.78 -0.06 42.89
CA ASN A 340 7.45 -0.66 42.77
C ASN A 340 7.00 -0.91 41.32
N THR A 341 7.69 -0.36 40.31
CA THR A 341 7.38 -0.59 38.89
C THR A 341 8.48 -1.43 38.25
N ASN A 342 8.19 -2.71 37.95
CA ASN A 342 9.09 -3.59 37.19
C ASN A 342 9.03 -3.32 35.67
N SER A 343 8.68 -2.11 35.22
CA SER A 343 8.59 -1.81 33.79
C SER A 343 9.99 -1.77 33.19
N ARG A 344 10.29 -2.73 32.30
CA ARG A 344 11.56 -2.86 31.58
C ARG A 344 11.34 -2.58 30.10
N PHE A 345 10.92 -1.35 29.82
CA PHE A 345 10.68 -0.87 28.46
C PHE A 345 11.43 0.43 28.25
N ASN A 346 11.89 0.63 27.02
CA ASN A 346 12.52 1.87 26.59
C ASN A 346 11.92 2.30 25.25
N MET A 347 11.95 3.61 25.01
CA MET A 347 11.55 4.24 23.77
C MET A 347 12.80 4.77 23.08
N ILE A 348 13.14 4.23 21.92
CA ILE A 348 14.29 4.66 21.13
C ILE A 348 13.92 4.80 19.66
N SER A 349 14.81 5.46 18.91
CA SER A 349 14.63 5.77 17.50
C SER A 349 15.84 5.35 16.68
N GLY A 350 15.58 4.89 15.46
CA GLY A 350 16.61 4.49 14.50
C GLY A 350 16.03 3.64 13.38
N THR A 351 16.76 3.54 12.28
CA THR A 351 16.54 2.47 11.28
C THR A 351 16.74 1.08 11.88
N SER A 352 17.46 0.99 13.00
CA SER A 352 17.53 -0.20 13.84
C SER A 352 16.17 -0.64 14.40
N MET A 353 15.20 0.26 14.55
CA MET A 353 13.85 -0.10 15.02
C MET A 353 12.94 -0.44 13.85
N SER A 354 13.12 0.16 12.67
CA SER A 354 12.31 -0.18 11.49
C SER A 354 12.71 -1.53 10.86
N CYS A 355 13.99 -1.88 10.87
CA CYS A 355 14.50 -3.19 10.44
C CYS A 355 13.79 -4.40 11.08
N PRO A 356 13.65 -4.50 12.42
CA PRO A 356 12.98 -5.62 13.08
C PRO A 356 11.47 -5.63 12.84
N HIS A 357 10.81 -4.48 12.65
CA HIS A 357 9.40 -4.48 12.23
C HIS A 357 9.22 -5.25 10.93
N LEU A 358 10.02 -4.94 9.90
CA LEU A 358 9.91 -5.60 8.60
C LEU A 358 10.47 -7.01 8.58
N SER A 359 11.40 -7.33 9.49
CA SER A 359 11.81 -8.71 9.74
C SER A 359 10.65 -9.55 10.30
N GLY A 360 9.85 -8.98 11.20
CA GLY A 360 8.65 -9.63 11.70
C GLY A 360 7.57 -9.78 10.62
N VAL A 361 7.37 -8.78 9.75
CA VAL A 361 6.49 -8.91 8.56
C VAL A 361 6.99 -10.03 7.65
N ALA A 362 8.29 -10.08 7.37
CA ALA A 362 8.89 -11.14 6.57
C ALA A 362 8.71 -12.53 7.21
N ALA A 363 8.80 -12.64 8.54
CA ALA A 363 8.53 -13.88 9.26
C ALA A 363 7.06 -14.33 9.13
N LEU A 364 6.10 -13.40 9.23
CA LEU A 364 4.68 -13.69 8.99
C LEU A 364 4.43 -14.13 7.55
N LEU A 365 5.02 -13.44 6.57
CA LEU A 365 4.91 -13.83 5.16
C LEU A 365 5.52 -15.21 4.91
N LYS A 366 6.68 -15.51 5.52
CA LYS A 366 7.32 -16.83 5.42
C LYS A 366 6.51 -17.93 6.11
N SER A 367 5.80 -17.65 7.20
CA SER A 367 4.94 -18.64 7.85
C SER A 367 3.71 -18.98 7.01
N VAL A 368 3.15 -18.01 6.30
CA VAL A 368 2.01 -18.23 5.37
C VAL A 368 2.50 -18.81 4.04
N HIS A 369 3.69 -18.41 3.57
CA HIS A 369 4.28 -18.82 2.31
C HIS A 369 5.69 -19.45 2.50
N PRO A 370 5.79 -20.68 3.03
CA PRO A 370 7.09 -21.30 3.35
C PRO A 370 7.99 -21.54 2.14
N ASP A 371 7.41 -21.68 0.95
CA ASP A 371 8.10 -21.92 -0.32
C ASP A 371 8.60 -20.64 -1.00
N TRP A 372 8.17 -19.47 -0.52
CA TRP A 372 8.60 -18.20 -1.10
C TRP A 372 10.09 -17.98 -0.91
N SER A 373 10.73 -17.57 -2.01
CA SER A 373 12.11 -17.09 -1.99
C SER A 373 12.21 -15.75 -1.24
N PRO A 374 13.40 -15.40 -0.71
CA PRO A 374 13.60 -14.09 -0.12
C PRO A 374 13.24 -12.92 -1.03
N ALA A 375 13.49 -13.06 -2.33
CA ALA A 375 13.14 -12.05 -3.33
C ALA A 375 11.62 -11.88 -3.49
N ALA A 376 10.84 -12.97 -3.40
CA ALA A 376 9.39 -12.91 -3.44
C ALA A 376 8.81 -12.19 -2.22
N ILE A 377 9.32 -12.49 -1.02
CA ILE A 377 8.94 -11.79 0.23
C ILE A 377 9.29 -10.31 0.13
N LYS A 378 10.50 -9.98 -0.34
CA LYS A 378 10.95 -8.60 -0.55
C LYS A 378 10.03 -7.87 -1.53
N SER A 379 9.69 -8.51 -2.64
CA SER A 379 8.79 -7.96 -3.66
C SER A 379 7.39 -7.70 -3.10
N ALA A 380 6.82 -8.65 -2.35
CA ALA A 380 5.50 -8.50 -1.74
C ALA A 380 5.45 -7.30 -0.78
N ILE A 381 6.49 -7.13 0.05
CA ILE A 381 6.61 -5.98 0.98
C ILE A 381 6.71 -4.66 0.20
N MET A 382 7.53 -4.59 -0.85
CA MET A 382 7.77 -3.35 -1.60
C MET A 382 6.60 -2.95 -2.49
N THR A 383 6.06 -3.88 -3.29
CA THR A 383 5.03 -3.58 -4.30
C THR A 383 3.66 -3.27 -3.71
N THR A 384 3.46 -3.57 -2.42
CA THR A 384 2.24 -3.26 -1.69
C THR A 384 2.37 -2.04 -0.79
N ALA A 385 3.56 -1.42 -0.70
CA ALA A 385 3.81 -0.29 0.18
C ALA A 385 2.92 0.92 -0.13
N ASP A 386 2.59 1.68 0.91
CA ASP A 386 1.84 2.92 0.80
C ASP A 386 2.76 4.09 0.46
N VAL A 387 2.37 4.89 -0.53
CA VAL A 387 3.09 6.14 -0.89
C VAL A 387 2.49 7.38 -0.22
N LEU A 388 1.36 7.21 0.48
CA LEU A 388 0.62 8.27 1.13
C LEU A 388 0.69 8.16 2.66
N ASN A 389 0.64 9.31 3.33
CA ASN A 389 0.43 9.39 4.77
C ASN A 389 -1.05 9.24 5.15
N LEU A 390 -1.36 9.21 6.45
CA LEU A 390 -2.73 9.03 6.95
C LEU A 390 -3.66 10.19 6.55
N GLY A 391 -3.12 11.38 6.32
CA GLY A 391 -3.80 12.56 5.77
C GLY A 391 -3.99 12.51 4.26
N SER A 392 -3.66 11.38 3.61
CA SER A 392 -3.77 11.17 2.15
C SER A 392 -2.88 12.08 1.29
N ASN A 393 -1.85 12.69 1.87
CA ASN A 393 -0.79 13.39 1.14
C ASN A 393 0.35 12.43 0.81
N LEU A 394 1.21 12.77 -0.15
CA LEU A 394 2.48 12.05 -0.32
C LEU A 394 3.25 12.03 1.00
N ILE A 395 3.92 10.91 1.29
CA ILE A 395 4.77 10.80 2.48
C ILE A 395 5.79 11.95 2.48
N GLU A 396 5.85 12.66 3.60
CA GLU A 396 6.71 13.83 3.77
C GLU A 396 8.08 13.45 4.35
N ASP A 397 9.06 14.32 4.20
CA ASP A 397 10.35 14.25 4.89
C ASP A 397 10.36 15.13 6.15
N GLU A 398 11.51 15.22 6.82
CA GLU A 398 11.66 15.96 8.08
C GLU A 398 11.33 17.46 7.97
N THR A 399 11.33 18.01 6.76
CA THR A 399 11.00 19.41 6.46
C THR A 399 9.51 19.62 6.17
N TYR A 400 8.71 18.54 6.21
CA TYR A 400 7.31 18.51 5.82
C TYR A 400 7.07 18.84 4.34
N LEU A 401 8.03 18.47 3.50
CA LEU A 401 7.90 18.48 2.05
C LEU A 401 7.78 17.04 1.55
N PRO A 402 7.17 16.78 0.37
CA PRO A 402 7.09 15.44 -0.19
C PRO A 402 8.47 14.77 -0.28
N ALA A 403 8.62 13.63 0.39
CA ALA A 403 9.85 12.86 0.40
C ALA A 403 10.08 12.24 -0.98
N ASN A 404 11.33 12.27 -1.44
CA ASN A 404 11.70 11.63 -2.69
C ASN A 404 11.92 10.11 -2.53
N VAL A 405 12.04 9.41 -3.65
CA VAL A 405 12.23 7.95 -3.70
C VAL A 405 13.52 7.47 -3.03
N PHE A 406 14.56 8.32 -2.92
CA PHE A 406 15.80 8.01 -2.19
C PHE A 406 15.64 8.14 -0.67
N ALA A 407 14.48 8.60 -0.20
CA ALA A 407 14.09 8.63 1.21
C ALA A 407 13.08 7.52 1.54
N THR A 408 12.06 7.34 0.69
CA THR A 408 10.94 6.42 0.96
C THR A 408 11.16 5.01 0.41
N GLY A 409 12.01 4.84 -0.60
CA GLY A 409 11.99 3.64 -1.42
C GLY A 409 10.63 3.45 -2.07
N ALA A 410 10.07 2.24 -1.96
CA ALA A 410 8.73 1.91 -2.43
C ALA A 410 7.59 2.58 -1.64
N GLY A 411 7.85 3.10 -0.44
CA GLY A 411 6.83 3.68 0.44
C GLY A 411 6.90 3.12 1.85
N HIS A 412 5.82 3.28 2.62
CA HIS A 412 5.67 2.72 3.96
C HIS A 412 5.02 1.34 3.92
N CYS A 413 5.59 0.38 4.64
CA CYS A 413 5.00 -0.96 4.76
C CYS A 413 3.53 -0.89 5.24
N ASN A 414 2.65 -1.67 4.62
CA ASN A 414 1.23 -1.73 4.99
C ASN A 414 0.78 -3.18 5.26
N ASN A 415 -0.49 -3.31 5.64
CA ASN A 415 -1.17 -4.59 5.87
C ASN A 415 -2.35 -4.78 4.92
N LYS A 416 -2.35 -4.19 3.72
CA LYS A 416 -3.53 -4.20 2.84
C LYS A 416 -3.70 -5.54 2.12
N LEU A 417 -2.64 -6.00 1.45
CA LEU A 417 -2.58 -7.32 0.82
C LEU A 417 -1.80 -8.25 1.75
N ILE A 418 -2.52 -9.07 2.51
CA ILE A 418 -1.95 -9.89 3.60
C ILE A 418 -1.63 -11.32 3.16
N GLY A 419 -2.08 -11.73 1.97
CA GLY A 419 -1.78 -13.05 1.41
C GLY A 419 -1.93 -13.04 -0.11
N ALA A 420 -1.06 -13.78 -0.80
CA ALA A 420 -1.17 -14.00 -2.23
C ALA A 420 -0.71 -15.42 -2.57
N ARG A 421 -1.62 -16.26 -3.06
CA ARG A 421 -1.35 -17.64 -3.47
C ARG A 421 -1.74 -17.82 -4.93
N TYR A 422 -1.13 -18.80 -5.58
CA TYR A 422 -1.53 -19.24 -6.91
C TYR A 422 -1.61 -20.75 -6.95
N PHE A 423 -2.54 -21.27 -7.75
CA PHE A 423 -2.87 -22.68 -7.81
C PHE A 423 -2.79 -23.09 -9.28
N ARG A 424 -1.58 -23.45 -9.74
CA ARG A 424 -1.35 -24.00 -11.08
C ARG A 424 0.01 -24.70 -11.17
N TYR A 425 0.07 -25.78 -11.96
CA TYR A 425 1.31 -26.50 -12.27
C TYR A 425 2.28 -25.75 -13.22
N THR A 426 1.84 -24.67 -13.90
CA THR A 426 2.62 -24.00 -14.96
C THR A 426 2.74 -22.47 -14.83
N GLY A 427 2.28 -21.88 -13.73
CA GLY A 427 2.50 -20.46 -13.41
C GLY A 427 3.58 -20.34 -12.35
N ASN A 428 4.30 -19.22 -12.30
CA ASN A 428 5.41 -19.04 -11.34
C ASN A 428 5.08 -18.08 -10.19
N ASP A 429 3.94 -17.38 -10.24
CA ASP A 429 3.61 -16.31 -9.29
C ASP A 429 2.11 -15.97 -9.22
N PRO A 430 1.68 -15.25 -8.17
CA PRO A 430 0.31 -14.74 -8.01
C PRO A 430 0.06 -13.41 -8.74
N TRP A 431 0.93 -12.96 -9.65
CA TRP A 431 0.76 -11.71 -10.40
C TRP A 431 -0.49 -11.77 -11.27
N ASP A 432 -1.14 -10.62 -11.52
CA ASP A 432 -2.30 -10.55 -12.41
C ASP A 432 -1.90 -10.06 -13.81
N GLU A 433 -1.70 -11.01 -14.73
CA GLU A 433 -1.46 -10.74 -16.15
C GLU A 433 -2.74 -10.53 -16.98
N ASN A 434 -3.93 -10.51 -16.37
CA ASN A 434 -5.20 -10.34 -17.09
C ASN A 434 -5.91 -9.03 -16.74
N GLY A 435 -5.81 -8.60 -15.48
CA GLY A 435 -6.45 -7.41 -14.92
C GLY A 435 -7.77 -7.68 -14.21
N HIS A 436 -8.45 -8.81 -14.50
CA HIS A 436 -9.72 -9.15 -13.87
C HIS A 436 -9.60 -9.33 -12.34
N GLY A 437 -8.51 -9.94 -11.85
CA GLY A 437 -8.27 -10.11 -10.41
C GLY A 437 -8.09 -8.77 -9.71
N THR A 438 -7.28 -7.89 -10.30
CA THR A 438 -7.01 -6.53 -9.81
C THR A 438 -8.28 -5.69 -9.79
N HIS A 439 -9.09 -5.74 -10.85
CA HIS A 439 -10.34 -5.00 -10.98
C HIS A 439 -11.37 -5.42 -9.92
N THR A 440 -11.55 -6.74 -9.74
CA THR A 440 -12.49 -7.27 -8.75
C THR A 440 -12.03 -7.05 -7.31
N ALA A 441 -10.76 -7.27 -7.00
CA ALA A 441 -10.19 -7.03 -5.66
C ALA A 441 -10.28 -5.56 -5.25
N SER A 442 -9.96 -4.64 -6.16
CA SER A 442 -10.07 -3.20 -5.90
C SER A 442 -11.52 -2.71 -5.81
N THR A 443 -12.46 -3.36 -6.50
CA THR A 443 -13.91 -3.07 -6.32
C THR A 443 -14.42 -3.52 -4.95
N ALA A 444 -13.99 -4.69 -4.47
CA ALA A 444 -14.41 -5.20 -3.17
C ALA A 444 -13.77 -4.43 -2.02
N ALA A 445 -12.45 -4.21 -2.08
CA ALA A 445 -11.67 -3.70 -0.97
C ALA A 445 -10.53 -2.77 -1.40
N GLY A 446 -10.60 -2.09 -2.54
CA GLY A 446 -9.60 -1.07 -2.90
C GLY A 446 -9.53 0.07 -1.89
N ARG A 447 -8.33 0.61 -1.65
CA ARG A 447 -8.16 1.85 -0.86
C ARG A 447 -8.69 3.06 -1.64
N PHE A 448 -8.78 4.20 -0.96
CA PHE A 448 -9.09 5.47 -1.58
C PHE A 448 -7.97 5.89 -2.54
N VAL A 449 -8.30 6.09 -3.82
CA VAL A 449 -7.39 6.58 -4.85
C VAL A 449 -7.99 7.82 -5.51
N PRO A 450 -7.59 9.04 -5.10
CA PRO A 450 -8.08 10.27 -5.71
C PRO A 450 -7.59 10.43 -7.15
N GLY A 451 -8.37 11.10 -7.99
CA GLY A 451 -8.05 11.36 -9.40
C GLY A 451 -8.15 10.13 -10.31
N ALA A 452 -8.77 9.06 -9.83
CA ALA A 452 -9.04 7.87 -10.63
C ALA A 452 -9.99 8.20 -11.78
N ASN A 453 -9.59 7.85 -12.99
CA ASN A 453 -10.34 8.12 -14.21
C ASN A 453 -9.92 7.13 -15.32
N ILE A 454 -10.73 7.01 -16.37
CA ILE A 454 -10.35 6.36 -17.62
C ILE A 454 -10.41 7.38 -18.75
N PHE A 455 -9.25 7.79 -19.28
CA PHE A 455 -9.13 8.83 -20.32
C PHE A 455 -9.89 10.13 -19.97
N GLY A 456 -9.85 10.55 -18.71
CA GLY A 456 -10.56 11.72 -18.20
C GLY A 456 -12.05 11.49 -17.87
N ASN A 457 -12.62 10.34 -18.25
CA ASN A 457 -13.99 9.95 -17.89
C ASN A 457 -14.06 9.28 -16.52
N ALA A 458 -15.24 9.36 -15.90
CA ALA A 458 -15.52 8.87 -14.56
C ALA A 458 -14.54 9.39 -13.48
N ASN A 459 -14.03 10.61 -13.66
CA ASN A 459 -13.04 11.21 -12.76
C ASN A 459 -13.59 11.37 -11.34
N GLY A 460 -12.86 10.88 -10.35
CA GLY A 460 -13.21 10.98 -8.94
C GLY A 460 -12.23 10.21 -8.05
N THR A 461 -12.69 9.83 -6.86
CA THR A 461 -11.94 8.94 -5.97
C THR A 461 -12.45 7.52 -6.15
N ALA A 462 -11.60 6.62 -6.65
CA ALA A 462 -11.91 5.19 -6.67
C ALA A 462 -11.74 4.62 -5.26
N VAL A 463 -12.67 3.77 -4.84
CA VAL A 463 -12.64 3.13 -3.53
C VAL A 463 -13.42 1.82 -3.60
N GLY A 464 -12.95 0.78 -2.92
CA GLY A 464 -13.70 -0.45 -2.77
C GLY A 464 -14.85 -0.31 -1.78
N VAL A 465 -15.79 -1.24 -1.80
CA VAL A 465 -16.92 -1.24 -0.85
C VAL A 465 -16.45 -1.33 0.61
N ALA A 466 -15.36 -2.08 0.87
CA ALA A 466 -14.73 -2.21 2.19
C ALA A 466 -13.26 -1.75 2.16
N PRO A 467 -12.98 -0.43 2.17
CA PRO A 467 -11.62 0.09 1.93
C PRO A 467 -10.61 -0.25 3.03
N LEU A 468 -11.07 -0.63 4.22
CA LEU A 468 -10.22 -1.02 5.35
C LEU A 468 -10.05 -2.54 5.51
N ALA A 469 -10.79 -3.35 4.73
CA ALA A 469 -10.65 -4.80 4.80
C ALA A 469 -9.28 -5.25 4.27
N HIS A 470 -8.70 -6.28 4.87
CA HIS A 470 -7.51 -6.93 4.29
C HIS A 470 -7.89 -7.74 3.06
N VAL A 471 -6.93 -7.92 2.16
CA VAL A 471 -7.11 -8.69 0.92
C VAL A 471 -6.16 -9.87 0.94
N ALA A 472 -6.69 -11.06 0.66
CA ALA A 472 -5.91 -12.25 0.35
C ALA A 472 -6.29 -12.70 -1.07
N ILE A 473 -5.31 -12.85 -1.96
CA ILE A 473 -5.52 -13.20 -3.36
C ILE A 473 -5.22 -14.68 -3.58
N TYR A 474 -6.15 -15.38 -4.23
CA TYR A 474 -6.00 -16.79 -4.60
C TYR A 474 -6.15 -16.92 -6.12
N LYS A 475 -5.03 -16.88 -6.84
CA LYS A 475 -5.01 -16.92 -8.31
C LYS A 475 -5.22 -18.35 -8.82
N THR A 476 -6.34 -18.56 -9.51
CA THR A 476 -6.76 -19.87 -10.07
C THR A 476 -6.94 -19.85 -11.58
N CYS A 477 -6.87 -18.65 -12.18
CA CYS A 477 -7.08 -18.42 -13.60
C CYS A 477 -5.78 -17.97 -14.27
N SER A 478 -5.61 -18.35 -15.53
CA SER A 478 -4.60 -17.76 -16.43
C SER A 478 -5.21 -17.42 -17.79
N ALA A 479 -4.38 -17.00 -18.75
CA ALA A 479 -4.79 -16.79 -20.14
C ALA A 479 -5.52 -17.99 -20.79
N ILE A 480 -5.30 -19.22 -20.31
CA ILE A 480 -5.92 -20.45 -20.86
C ILE A 480 -7.27 -20.75 -20.17
N GLY A 481 -7.60 -20.04 -19.09
CA GLY A 481 -8.81 -20.19 -18.28
C GLY A 481 -8.52 -20.65 -16.85
N CYS A 482 -9.59 -21.03 -16.15
CA CYS A 482 -9.56 -21.43 -14.74
C CYS A 482 -9.86 -22.94 -14.63
N SER A 483 -8.92 -23.72 -14.10
CA SER A 483 -9.12 -25.16 -13.88
C SER A 483 -10.05 -25.38 -12.69
N GLY A 484 -10.89 -26.41 -12.79
CA GLY A 484 -11.79 -26.73 -11.69
C GLY A 484 -11.09 -27.23 -10.44
N SER A 485 -10.01 -27.99 -10.61
CA SER A 485 -9.14 -28.45 -9.52
C SER A 485 -8.52 -27.29 -8.77
N ASP A 486 -8.05 -26.28 -9.50
CA ASP A 486 -7.31 -25.15 -8.96
C ASP A 486 -8.25 -24.22 -8.20
N VAL A 487 -9.48 -24.03 -8.70
CA VAL A 487 -10.53 -23.30 -7.99
C VAL A 487 -10.89 -23.98 -6.67
N LEU A 488 -11.05 -25.31 -6.66
CA LEU A 488 -11.37 -26.03 -5.42
C LEU A 488 -10.21 -25.96 -4.42
N ALA A 489 -8.97 -26.20 -4.87
CA ALA A 489 -7.77 -26.11 -4.03
C ALA A 489 -7.58 -24.70 -3.43
N ALA A 490 -7.89 -23.66 -4.20
CA ALA A 490 -7.86 -22.29 -3.71
C ALA A 490 -8.91 -22.01 -2.65
N ILE A 491 -10.13 -22.53 -2.81
CA ILE A 491 -11.18 -22.39 -1.80
C ILE A 491 -10.76 -23.13 -0.53
N ASP A 492 -10.29 -24.37 -0.63
CA ASP A 492 -9.80 -25.14 0.53
C ASP A 492 -8.69 -24.40 1.28
N MET A 493 -7.69 -23.90 0.55
CA MET A 493 -6.59 -23.13 1.13
C MET A 493 -7.06 -21.81 1.74
N ALA A 494 -8.00 -21.10 1.12
CA ALA A 494 -8.56 -19.88 1.69
C ALA A 494 -9.32 -20.15 2.99
N ILE A 495 -10.01 -21.28 3.08
CA ILE A 495 -10.66 -21.70 4.31
C ILE A 495 -9.62 -22.04 5.39
N GLU A 496 -8.52 -22.72 5.05
CA GLU A 496 -7.42 -23.03 5.97
C GLU A 496 -6.69 -21.76 6.45
N ASP A 497 -6.49 -20.79 5.57
CA ASP A 497 -5.91 -19.48 5.89
C ASP A 497 -6.83 -18.63 6.78
N GLY A 498 -8.10 -19.04 6.97
CA GLY A 498 -9.04 -18.41 7.89
C GLY A 498 -9.66 -17.11 7.36
N VAL A 499 -9.94 -17.03 6.06
CA VAL A 499 -10.62 -15.85 5.47
C VAL A 499 -12.04 -15.69 6.01
N ASP A 500 -12.50 -14.44 6.19
CA ASP A 500 -13.87 -14.17 6.66
C ASP A 500 -14.92 -14.26 5.53
N VAL A 501 -14.52 -13.85 4.31
CA VAL A 501 -15.40 -13.73 3.14
C VAL A 501 -14.67 -14.16 1.87
N LEU A 502 -15.33 -14.99 1.06
CA LEU A 502 -14.89 -15.35 -0.29
C LEU A 502 -15.67 -14.56 -1.35
N SER A 503 -14.94 -13.86 -2.21
CA SER A 503 -15.48 -13.17 -3.39
C SER A 503 -15.02 -13.89 -4.66
N ILE A 504 -15.90 -14.71 -5.25
CA ILE A 504 -15.57 -15.59 -6.36
C ILE A 504 -16.27 -15.11 -7.64
N SER A 505 -15.52 -14.41 -8.46
CA SER A 505 -15.99 -13.88 -9.74
C SER A 505 -15.78 -14.88 -10.89
N LEU A 506 -16.19 -16.13 -10.66
CA LEU A 506 -16.04 -17.27 -11.55
C LEU A 506 -17.34 -18.07 -11.59
N GLY A 507 -17.59 -18.77 -12.69
CA GLY A 507 -18.79 -19.58 -12.84
C GLY A 507 -18.79 -20.44 -14.09
N SER A 508 -19.35 -21.64 -13.96
CA SER A 508 -19.59 -22.57 -15.06
C SER A 508 -21.09 -22.74 -15.30
N ARG A 509 -21.51 -23.52 -16.30
CA ARG A 509 -22.94 -23.81 -16.46
C ARG A 509 -23.43 -24.56 -15.22
N ALA A 510 -24.56 -24.17 -14.63
CA ALA A 510 -25.11 -24.85 -13.46
C ALA A 510 -25.28 -26.36 -13.70
N ARG A 511 -24.94 -27.15 -12.67
CA ARG A 511 -25.02 -28.62 -12.61
C ARG A 511 -25.66 -29.05 -11.30
N GLN A 512 -25.82 -30.35 -11.10
CA GLN A 512 -26.12 -30.87 -9.77
C GLN A 512 -25.00 -30.49 -8.80
N PHE A 513 -25.33 -30.15 -7.54
CA PHE A 513 -24.37 -29.55 -6.60
C PHE A 513 -23.13 -30.41 -6.35
N TYR A 514 -23.27 -31.74 -6.38
CA TYR A 514 -22.16 -32.67 -6.20
C TYR A 514 -21.21 -32.77 -7.43
N GLU A 515 -21.57 -32.15 -8.56
CA GLU A 515 -20.73 -32.03 -9.76
C GLU A 515 -20.19 -30.60 -9.97
N ASP A 516 -20.62 -29.65 -9.14
CA ASP A 516 -20.19 -28.26 -9.21
C ASP A 516 -19.15 -27.98 -8.12
N ILE A 517 -17.90 -27.82 -8.54
CA ILE A 517 -16.74 -27.53 -7.69
C ILE A 517 -16.89 -26.25 -6.85
N ILE A 518 -17.57 -25.22 -7.37
CA ILE A 518 -17.77 -23.96 -6.65
C ILE A 518 -18.85 -24.21 -5.60
N ALA A 519 -19.91 -24.97 -5.93
CA ALA A 519 -20.90 -25.38 -4.95
C ALA A 519 -20.28 -26.23 -3.83
N LEU A 520 -19.43 -27.21 -4.16
CA LEU A 520 -18.73 -28.05 -3.18
C LEU A 520 -17.80 -27.22 -2.27
N GLY A 521 -16.91 -26.41 -2.85
CA GLY A 521 -16.01 -25.57 -2.07
C GLY A 521 -16.76 -24.55 -1.22
N ALA A 522 -17.81 -23.93 -1.76
CA ALA A 522 -18.63 -22.98 -1.02
C ALA A 522 -19.41 -23.63 0.12
N PHE A 523 -19.79 -24.91 -0.01
CA PHE A 523 -20.42 -25.66 1.07
C PHE A 523 -19.43 -25.83 2.23
N SER A 524 -18.19 -26.26 1.94
CA SER A 524 -17.11 -26.38 2.94
C SER A 524 -16.79 -25.03 3.61
N ALA A 525 -16.82 -23.92 2.85
CA ALA A 525 -16.63 -22.58 3.40
C ALA A 525 -17.76 -22.19 4.35
N MET A 526 -19.02 -22.40 3.95
CA MET A 526 -20.20 -22.12 4.77
C MET A 526 -20.19 -22.93 6.07
N GLU A 527 -19.81 -24.22 6.03
CA GLU A 527 -19.71 -25.06 7.24
C GLU A 527 -18.72 -24.51 8.27
N ARG A 528 -17.72 -23.74 7.82
CA ARG A 528 -16.76 -23.05 8.69
C ARG A 528 -17.12 -21.59 8.98
N GLY A 529 -18.34 -21.16 8.64
CA GLY A 529 -18.85 -19.82 8.90
C GLY A 529 -18.35 -18.75 7.93
N ILE A 530 -17.76 -19.15 6.80
CA ILE A 530 -17.21 -18.23 5.79
C ILE A 530 -18.28 -17.88 4.77
N PHE A 531 -18.51 -16.59 4.57
CA PHE A 531 -19.52 -16.11 3.63
C PHE A 531 -19.00 -16.18 2.18
N VAL A 532 -19.80 -16.70 1.25
CA VAL A 532 -19.39 -16.85 -0.17
C VAL A 532 -20.29 -16.04 -1.09
N SER A 533 -19.71 -15.06 -1.78
CA SER A 533 -20.35 -14.26 -2.82
C SER A 533 -19.84 -14.66 -4.21
N CYS A 534 -20.75 -15.03 -5.10
CA CYS A 534 -20.43 -15.44 -6.46
C CYS A 534 -21.26 -14.69 -7.51
N SER A 535 -20.70 -14.54 -8.72
CA SER A 535 -21.41 -13.97 -9.85
C SER A 535 -22.52 -14.88 -10.40
N ALA A 536 -23.64 -14.31 -10.85
CA ALA A 536 -24.73 -15.08 -11.46
C ALA A 536 -24.39 -15.64 -12.85
N GLY A 537 -23.46 -15.01 -13.56
CA GLY A 537 -23.07 -15.33 -14.94
C GLY A 537 -23.51 -14.26 -15.95
N ASN A 538 -22.91 -14.31 -17.14
CA ASN A 538 -23.12 -13.34 -18.24
C ASN A 538 -23.78 -14.00 -19.47
N SER A 539 -24.64 -15.00 -19.26
CA SER A 539 -25.30 -15.77 -20.32
C SER A 539 -26.82 -15.51 -20.41
N GLY A 540 -27.27 -14.40 -19.83
CA GLY A 540 -28.63 -13.90 -19.98
C GLY A 540 -28.95 -13.45 -21.42
N PRO A 541 -30.23 -13.11 -21.70
CA PRO A 541 -31.33 -12.91 -20.75
C PRO A 541 -32.22 -14.15 -20.55
N ASN A 542 -31.90 -15.27 -21.19
CA ASN A 542 -32.77 -16.45 -21.19
C ASN A 542 -32.89 -17.06 -19.79
N THR A 543 -34.04 -17.65 -19.47
CA THR A 543 -34.25 -18.43 -18.25
C THR A 543 -33.28 -19.62 -18.16
N PHE A 544 -32.92 -20.05 -16.96
CA PHE A 544 -31.96 -21.15 -16.70
C PHE A 544 -30.53 -20.88 -17.23
N SER A 545 -30.12 -19.62 -17.29
CA SER A 545 -28.76 -19.23 -17.70
C SER A 545 -27.81 -18.99 -16.51
N ILE A 546 -28.30 -19.13 -15.27
CA ILE A 546 -27.55 -18.93 -14.03
C ILE A 546 -26.46 -20.00 -13.83
N SER A 547 -25.36 -19.61 -13.19
CA SER A 547 -24.19 -20.45 -12.92
C SER A 547 -24.14 -20.94 -11.47
N ASN A 548 -23.86 -20.04 -10.52
CA ASN A 548 -23.60 -20.37 -9.12
C ASN A 548 -24.90 -20.43 -8.33
N ASP A 549 -25.75 -21.42 -8.58
CA ASP A 549 -27.14 -21.47 -8.10
C ASP A 549 -27.35 -22.23 -6.78
N ALA A 550 -26.27 -22.61 -6.09
CA ALA A 550 -26.34 -23.32 -4.82
C ALA A 550 -26.98 -22.45 -3.72
N PRO A 551 -27.80 -23.03 -2.81
CA PRO A 551 -28.50 -22.28 -1.76
C PRO A 551 -27.58 -21.56 -0.77
N TRP A 552 -26.38 -22.10 -0.53
CA TRP A 552 -25.38 -21.56 0.40
C TRP A 552 -24.45 -20.51 -0.20
N ILE A 553 -24.65 -20.15 -1.47
CA ILE A 553 -23.91 -19.09 -2.15
C ILE A 553 -24.80 -17.85 -2.26
N LEU A 554 -24.26 -16.66 -1.98
CA LEU A 554 -24.89 -15.42 -2.43
C LEU A 554 -24.59 -15.21 -3.92
N THR A 555 -25.60 -15.34 -4.76
CA THR A 555 -25.51 -15.25 -6.22
C THR A 555 -25.96 -13.87 -6.69
N VAL A 556 -25.03 -13.10 -7.27
CA VAL A 556 -25.22 -11.68 -7.57
C VAL A 556 -25.38 -11.43 -9.08
N GLY A 557 -26.52 -10.86 -9.48
CA GLY A 557 -26.78 -10.37 -10.84
C GLY A 557 -26.22 -8.96 -11.07
N ALA A 558 -26.03 -8.57 -12.34
CA ALA A 558 -25.48 -7.26 -12.70
C ALA A 558 -26.58 -6.27 -13.10
N SER A 559 -26.48 -5.04 -12.59
CA SER A 559 -27.33 -3.92 -12.97
C SER A 559 -26.54 -2.68 -13.36
N THR A 560 -27.21 -1.77 -14.08
CA THR A 560 -26.69 -0.44 -14.40
C THR A 560 -26.66 0.47 -13.17
N ILE A 561 -25.87 1.55 -13.29
CA ILE A 561 -25.88 2.70 -12.37
C ILE A 561 -26.43 3.93 -13.11
N ASP A 562 -26.63 5.03 -12.38
CA ASP A 562 -27.15 6.30 -12.90
C ASP A 562 -26.12 7.10 -13.71
N ARG A 563 -24.84 6.69 -13.66
CA ARG A 563 -23.74 7.23 -14.47
C ARG A 563 -23.72 6.63 -15.88
N LYS A 564 -23.49 7.49 -16.88
CA LYS A 564 -23.23 7.13 -18.28
C LYS A 564 -22.04 7.89 -18.86
N ILE A 565 -21.26 7.22 -19.72
CA ILE A 565 -20.16 7.86 -20.46
C ILE A 565 -20.63 8.14 -21.89
N LYS A 566 -21.31 9.27 -22.06
CA LYS A 566 -22.21 9.52 -23.18
C LYS A 566 -21.46 9.83 -24.47
N ALA A 567 -21.78 9.09 -25.53
CA ALA A 567 -21.30 9.30 -26.90
C ALA A 567 -22.49 9.18 -27.86
N THR A 568 -22.94 10.30 -28.44
CA THR A 568 -24.16 10.35 -29.24
C THR A 568 -23.84 10.19 -30.73
N ALA A 569 -24.43 9.20 -31.40
CA ALA A 569 -24.41 9.12 -32.86
C ALA A 569 -25.40 10.14 -33.44
N VAL A 570 -24.92 11.03 -34.31
CA VAL A 570 -25.75 12.03 -35.00
C VAL A 570 -25.74 11.72 -36.48
N LEU A 571 -26.91 11.42 -37.04
CA LEU A 571 -27.07 11.07 -38.45
C LEU A 571 -27.23 12.34 -39.31
N GLY A 572 -26.99 12.22 -40.63
CA GLY A 572 -27.14 13.34 -41.57
C GLY A 572 -28.57 13.89 -41.70
N ASN A 573 -29.57 13.18 -41.19
CA ASN A 573 -30.95 13.65 -41.06
C ASN A 573 -31.27 14.31 -39.70
N ASN A 574 -30.24 14.61 -38.89
CA ASN A 574 -30.32 15.18 -37.53
C ASN A 574 -30.97 14.28 -36.47
N GLN A 575 -31.16 12.99 -36.73
CA GLN A 575 -31.55 12.07 -35.67
C GLN A 575 -30.35 11.79 -34.76
N GLU A 576 -30.59 11.85 -33.45
CA GLU A 576 -29.60 11.59 -32.41
C GLU A 576 -29.91 10.28 -31.68
N PHE A 577 -28.88 9.45 -31.53
CA PHE A 577 -28.96 8.18 -30.80
C PHE A 577 -27.87 8.13 -29.72
N ASP A 578 -28.30 8.11 -28.47
CA ASP A 578 -27.40 8.09 -27.33
C ASP A 578 -26.81 6.70 -27.11
N GLY A 579 -25.48 6.61 -27.20
CA GLY A 579 -24.71 5.45 -26.81
C GLY A 579 -23.65 5.79 -25.76
N GLU A 580 -22.74 4.85 -25.52
CA GLU A 580 -21.63 5.02 -24.57
C GLU A 580 -20.27 4.65 -25.17
N SER A 581 -19.22 5.31 -24.68
CA SER A 581 -17.81 5.01 -24.99
C SER A 581 -16.88 5.66 -23.98
N ALA A 582 -15.91 4.89 -23.45
CA ALA A 582 -14.89 5.44 -22.56
C ALA A 582 -13.81 6.23 -23.32
N PHE A 583 -13.53 5.87 -24.58
CA PHE A 583 -12.58 6.58 -25.42
C PHE A 583 -13.27 7.73 -26.17
N GLN A 584 -12.93 8.96 -25.77
CA GLN A 584 -13.52 10.20 -26.29
C GLN A 584 -12.42 11.18 -26.73
N PRO A 585 -11.81 10.96 -27.92
CA PRO A 585 -10.74 11.80 -28.43
C PRO A 585 -11.20 13.24 -28.70
N SER A 586 -10.44 14.22 -28.21
CA SER A 586 -10.74 15.65 -28.38
C SER A 586 -10.52 16.16 -29.81
N ASP A 587 -9.73 15.44 -30.61
CA ASP A 587 -9.35 15.75 -31.98
C ASP A 587 -10.26 15.12 -33.04
N PHE A 588 -11.33 14.42 -32.62
CA PHE A 588 -12.35 13.93 -33.55
C PHE A 588 -13.40 15.00 -33.80
N PRO A 589 -13.39 15.71 -34.95
CA PRO A 589 -14.34 16.78 -35.20
C PRO A 589 -15.75 16.20 -35.43
N PRO A 590 -16.81 16.94 -35.05
CA PRO A 590 -18.20 16.53 -35.29
C PRO A 590 -18.61 16.73 -36.77
N THR A 591 -17.74 16.38 -37.71
CA THR A 591 -18.02 16.43 -39.15
C THR A 591 -18.79 15.20 -39.56
N LEU A 592 -19.80 15.38 -40.41
CA LEU A 592 -20.55 14.28 -41.01
C LEU A 592 -19.64 13.55 -42.00
N LEU A 593 -19.34 12.29 -41.67
CA LEU A 593 -18.60 11.37 -42.52
C LEU A 593 -19.55 10.37 -43.17
N PRO A 594 -19.22 9.79 -44.34
CA PRO A 594 -20.03 8.73 -44.92
C PRO A 594 -20.20 7.56 -43.94
N LEU A 595 -21.44 7.09 -43.79
CA LEU A 595 -21.80 5.97 -42.92
C LEU A 595 -22.02 4.73 -43.79
N ILE A 596 -21.50 3.58 -43.35
CA ILE A 596 -21.69 2.31 -44.07
C ILE A 596 -22.03 1.19 -43.09
N TYR A 597 -22.93 0.30 -43.50
CA TYR A 597 -23.17 -0.98 -42.85
C TYR A 597 -22.78 -2.10 -43.82
N PRO A 598 -21.63 -2.79 -43.58
CA PRO A 598 -21.13 -3.81 -44.49
C PRO A 598 -22.12 -4.98 -44.71
N GLY A 599 -23.00 -5.26 -43.75
CA GLY A 599 -23.97 -6.36 -43.83
C GLY A 599 -25.02 -6.25 -44.95
N ILE A 600 -25.21 -5.08 -45.57
CA ILE A 600 -26.13 -4.93 -46.72
C ILE A 600 -25.47 -5.31 -48.06
N ASN A 601 -24.17 -5.04 -48.22
CA ASN A 601 -23.51 -4.99 -49.53
C ASN A 601 -22.32 -5.96 -49.67
N ASP A 602 -21.96 -6.70 -48.62
CA ASP A 602 -20.84 -7.64 -48.64
C ASP A 602 -21.35 -9.08 -48.79
N SER A 603 -20.67 -9.88 -49.61
CA SER A 603 -20.99 -11.31 -49.78
C SER A 603 -20.57 -12.15 -48.58
N ASP A 604 -19.68 -11.63 -47.72
CA ASP A 604 -19.27 -12.28 -46.48
C ASP A 604 -20.22 -11.92 -45.34
N ILE A 605 -20.95 -12.94 -44.85
CA ILE A 605 -21.87 -12.79 -43.71
C ILE A 605 -21.19 -12.32 -42.42
N LEU A 606 -19.86 -12.46 -42.31
CA LEU A 606 -19.09 -11.99 -41.16
C LEU A 606 -18.85 -10.47 -41.19
N ALA A 607 -19.06 -9.81 -42.35
CA ALA A 607 -18.89 -8.37 -42.50
C ALA A 607 -19.84 -7.54 -41.63
N GLN A 608 -21.06 -8.04 -41.38
CA GLN A 608 -22.01 -7.38 -40.47
C GLN A 608 -21.49 -7.26 -39.03
N TYR A 609 -20.60 -8.17 -38.64
CA TYR A 609 -19.94 -8.17 -37.34
C TYR A 609 -18.60 -7.44 -37.34
N CYS A 610 -18.16 -6.89 -38.48
CA CYS A 610 -16.84 -6.30 -38.65
C CYS A 610 -15.73 -7.27 -38.21
N TYR A 611 -15.85 -8.53 -38.62
CA TYR A 611 -14.89 -9.57 -38.30
C TYR A 611 -13.52 -9.23 -38.92
N PRO A 612 -12.40 -9.53 -38.24
CA PRO A 612 -11.08 -9.36 -38.85
C PRO A 612 -11.02 -10.11 -40.18
N THR A 613 -10.57 -9.45 -41.25
CA THR A 613 -10.52 -9.96 -42.64
C THR A 613 -11.84 -10.05 -43.43
N SER A 614 -12.99 -9.70 -42.87
CA SER A 614 -14.27 -9.74 -43.61
C SER A 614 -14.71 -8.39 -44.21
N LEU A 615 -13.98 -7.31 -43.94
CA LEU A 615 -14.31 -5.96 -44.43
C LEU A 615 -13.78 -5.77 -45.86
N ASN A 616 -14.48 -6.31 -46.87
CA ASN A 616 -14.10 -6.22 -48.29
C ASN A 616 -14.69 -4.99 -48.99
N THR A 617 -15.68 -4.34 -48.38
CA THR A 617 -16.27 -3.07 -48.83
C THR A 617 -15.37 -1.87 -48.53
N ASN A 618 -15.41 -0.81 -49.36
CA ASN A 618 -14.60 0.39 -49.13
C ASN A 618 -15.06 1.15 -47.86
N VAL A 619 -14.40 0.90 -46.73
CA VAL A 619 -14.63 1.53 -45.42
C VAL A 619 -13.65 2.68 -45.11
N ILE A 620 -12.71 2.97 -46.01
CA ILE A 620 -11.66 3.98 -45.79
C ILE A 620 -12.28 5.36 -45.57
N GLY A 621 -11.97 6.00 -44.44
CA GLY A 621 -12.45 7.32 -44.07
C GLY A 621 -13.94 7.39 -43.67
N LYS A 622 -14.60 6.24 -43.47
CA LYS A 622 -16.03 6.15 -43.17
C LYS A 622 -16.32 5.79 -41.72
N ILE A 623 -17.53 6.05 -41.26
CA ILE A 623 -18.08 5.48 -40.03
C ILE A 623 -18.70 4.13 -40.37
N VAL A 624 -18.32 3.09 -39.64
CA VAL A 624 -18.80 1.72 -39.89
C VAL A 624 -19.79 1.32 -38.80
N LEU A 625 -21.00 0.94 -39.19
CA LEU A 625 -21.96 0.29 -38.29
C LEU A 625 -21.61 -1.21 -38.21
N CYS A 626 -21.43 -1.71 -36.99
CA CYS A 626 -21.11 -3.11 -36.71
C CYS A 626 -22.10 -3.69 -35.70
N GLU A 627 -22.48 -4.95 -35.89
CA GLU A 627 -23.27 -5.69 -34.90
C GLU A 627 -22.37 -6.30 -33.82
N SER A 628 -22.80 -6.19 -32.57
CA SER A 628 -22.22 -6.92 -31.43
C SER A 628 -22.40 -8.43 -31.61
N GLY A 629 -21.40 -9.24 -31.22
CA GLY A 629 -21.46 -10.70 -31.41
C GLY A 629 -20.11 -11.40 -31.43
N ILE A 630 -19.84 -12.14 -32.51
CA ILE A 630 -18.76 -13.14 -32.72
C ILE A 630 -17.38 -12.80 -32.12
N THR A 631 -16.97 -11.53 -32.15
CA THR A 631 -15.68 -11.03 -31.63
C THR A 631 -15.89 -9.94 -30.57
N ARG A 632 -14.87 -9.66 -29.77
CA ARG A 632 -14.94 -8.58 -28.77
C ARG A 632 -15.15 -7.23 -29.46
N ALA A 633 -15.85 -6.31 -28.81
CA ALA A 633 -16.09 -4.98 -29.35
C ALA A 633 -14.77 -4.25 -29.69
N VAL A 634 -13.75 -4.38 -28.84
CA VAL A 634 -12.41 -3.82 -29.09
C VAL A 634 -11.75 -4.42 -30.34
N ASP A 635 -11.86 -5.74 -30.55
CA ASP A 635 -11.29 -6.42 -31.73
C ASP A 635 -11.96 -5.95 -33.03
N LYS A 636 -13.28 -5.68 -33.00
CA LYS A 636 -13.99 -5.06 -34.12
C LYS A 636 -13.44 -3.67 -34.43
N GLY A 637 -13.16 -2.89 -33.39
CA GLY A 637 -12.53 -1.58 -33.55
C GLY A 637 -11.15 -1.69 -34.18
N ILE A 638 -10.33 -2.67 -33.77
CA ILE A 638 -9.03 -2.94 -34.39
C ILE A 638 -9.21 -3.28 -35.87
N ALA A 639 -10.16 -4.14 -36.22
CA ALA A 639 -10.45 -4.50 -37.61
C ALA A 639 -10.88 -3.29 -38.46
N VAL A 640 -11.80 -2.46 -37.94
CA VAL A 640 -12.27 -1.25 -38.64
C VAL A 640 -11.13 -0.26 -38.83
N LYS A 641 -10.31 -0.02 -37.79
CA LYS A 641 -9.15 0.87 -37.87
C LYS A 641 -8.11 0.36 -38.88
N ALA A 642 -7.82 -0.95 -38.85
CA ALA A 642 -6.89 -1.57 -39.80
C ALA A 642 -7.38 -1.48 -41.25
N ALA A 643 -8.69 -1.52 -41.47
CA ALA A 643 -9.31 -1.31 -42.78
C ALA A 643 -9.41 0.18 -43.19
N GLY A 644 -8.91 1.10 -42.36
CA GLY A 644 -8.90 2.55 -42.64
C GLY A 644 -10.18 3.30 -42.27
N GLY A 645 -11.09 2.68 -41.51
CA GLY A 645 -12.30 3.32 -41.00
C GLY A 645 -11.99 4.46 -40.03
N ALA A 646 -12.80 5.53 -40.08
CA ALA A 646 -12.62 6.73 -39.27
C ALA A 646 -13.25 6.63 -37.88
N ALA A 647 -14.39 5.96 -37.76
CA ALA A 647 -15.10 5.70 -36.51
C ALA A 647 -15.98 4.45 -36.64
N MET A 648 -16.53 3.98 -35.51
CA MET A 648 -17.43 2.82 -35.52
C MET A 648 -18.65 3.05 -34.62
N ILE A 649 -19.83 2.65 -35.09
CA ILE A 649 -21.05 2.54 -34.28
C ILE A 649 -21.26 1.04 -34.03
N ILE A 650 -21.36 0.64 -32.77
CA ILE A 650 -21.70 -0.74 -32.42
C ILE A 650 -23.15 -0.79 -31.98
N MET A 651 -23.94 -1.68 -32.58
CA MET A 651 -25.30 -1.95 -32.12
C MET A 651 -25.38 -3.29 -31.38
N ASN A 652 -26.08 -3.29 -30.25
CA ASN A 652 -26.33 -4.48 -29.45
C ASN A 652 -27.14 -5.55 -30.19
N PRO A 653 -27.02 -6.84 -29.82
CA PRO A 653 -27.98 -7.84 -30.27
C PRO A 653 -29.33 -7.64 -29.59
N LYS A 654 -30.39 -8.17 -30.21
CA LYS A 654 -31.77 -8.14 -29.67
C LYS A 654 -31.86 -8.64 -28.23
N SER A 655 -31.05 -9.64 -27.87
CA SER A 655 -31.02 -10.25 -26.54
C SER A 655 -30.52 -9.30 -25.44
N TRP A 656 -29.72 -8.28 -25.76
CA TRP A 656 -29.16 -7.36 -24.77
C TRP A 656 -29.88 -6.01 -24.69
N ALA A 657 -30.85 -5.79 -25.58
CA ALA A 657 -31.80 -4.69 -25.58
C ALA A 657 -31.14 -3.31 -25.32
N ASN A 658 -31.33 -2.77 -24.11
CA ASN A 658 -30.95 -1.40 -23.73
C ASN A 658 -29.62 -1.29 -22.96
N THR A 659 -28.88 -2.39 -22.76
CA THR A 659 -27.60 -2.35 -22.01
C THR A 659 -26.47 -1.84 -22.90
N THR A 660 -26.03 -0.60 -22.70
CA THR A 660 -24.90 0.02 -23.40
C THR A 660 -23.59 -0.14 -22.62
N PHE A 661 -22.46 -0.18 -23.34
CA PHE A 661 -21.14 -0.42 -22.75
C PHE A 661 -20.19 0.73 -23.07
N ALA A 662 -19.51 1.22 -22.04
CA ALA A 662 -18.50 2.27 -22.16
C ALA A 662 -17.09 1.65 -22.24
N GLU A 663 -16.85 0.81 -23.24
CA GLU A 663 -15.53 0.19 -23.43
C GLU A 663 -14.51 1.18 -24.01
N ALA A 664 -13.24 0.94 -23.72
CA ALA A 664 -12.12 1.63 -24.34
C ALA A 664 -11.85 1.03 -25.74
N HIS A 665 -11.77 1.88 -26.77
CA HIS A 665 -11.55 1.46 -28.15
C HIS A 665 -10.31 2.13 -28.76
N VAL A 666 -9.76 1.51 -29.82
CA VAL A 666 -8.58 2.01 -30.56
C VAL A 666 -8.88 3.15 -31.55
N LEU A 667 -10.17 3.47 -31.75
CA LEU A 667 -10.69 4.53 -32.59
C LEU A 667 -11.97 5.12 -31.94
N PRO A 668 -12.50 6.26 -32.42
CA PRO A 668 -13.79 6.81 -31.98
C PRO A 668 -14.93 5.79 -32.13
N VAL A 669 -15.64 5.50 -31.04
CA VAL A 669 -16.76 4.54 -31.01
C VAL A 669 -17.95 5.09 -30.24
N THR A 670 -19.15 4.65 -30.60
CA THR A 670 -20.34 4.70 -29.73
C THR A 670 -21.08 3.38 -29.77
N HIS A 671 -21.40 2.84 -28.60
CA HIS A 671 -22.20 1.62 -28.45
C HIS A 671 -23.66 1.99 -28.16
N VAL A 672 -24.55 1.69 -29.11
CA VAL A 672 -25.98 2.01 -29.06
C VAL A 672 -26.85 0.78 -28.75
N THR A 673 -28.10 1.03 -28.36
CA THR A 673 -29.09 -0.04 -28.12
C THR A 673 -29.46 -0.76 -29.41
N TYR A 674 -30.05 -1.96 -29.30
CA TYR A 674 -30.54 -2.68 -30.49
C TYR A 674 -31.62 -1.88 -31.23
N ALA A 675 -32.54 -1.25 -30.49
CA ALA A 675 -33.63 -0.47 -31.06
C ALA A 675 -33.14 0.77 -31.82
N ASP A 676 -32.09 1.41 -31.32
CA ASP A 676 -31.48 2.56 -32.00
C ASP A 676 -30.64 2.12 -33.20
N GLY A 677 -29.92 1.00 -33.09
CA GLY A 677 -29.20 0.40 -34.21
C GLY A 677 -30.11 0.07 -35.40
N LEU A 678 -31.32 -0.45 -35.16
CA LEU A 678 -32.31 -0.70 -36.22
C LEU A 678 -32.73 0.59 -36.94
N LYS A 679 -32.94 1.69 -36.20
CA LYS A 679 -33.25 3.00 -36.80
C LYS A 679 -32.09 3.55 -37.63
N ILE A 680 -30.85 3.30 -37.20
CA ILE A 680 -29.66 3.65 -37.97
C ILE A 680 -29.59 2.82 -39.26
N GLN A 681 -29.91 1.52 -39.21
CA GLN A 681 -30.00 0.67 -40.41
C GLN A 681 -31.12 1.13 -41.36
N GLU A 682 -32.29 1.49 -40.84
CA GLU A 682 -33.39 2.07 -41.61
C GLU A 682 -32.95 3.37 -42.31
N TYR A 683 -32.24 4.24 -41.60
CA TYR A 683 -31.67 5.45 -42.19
C TYR A 683 -30.69 5.14 -43.32
N ILE A 684 -29.75 4.21 -43.10
CA ILE A 684 -28.78 3.79 -44.13
C ILE A 684 -29.50 3.32 -45.41
N ASN A 685 -30.60 2.58 -45.27
CA ASN A 685 -31.40 2.09 -46.40
C ASN A 685 -32.28 3.16 -47.05
N SER A 686 -32.57 4.26 -46.36
CA SER A 686 -33.46 5.33 -46.84
C SER A 686 -32.80 6.34 -47.76
N THR A 687 -31.47 6.38 -47.85
CA THR A 687 -30.71 7.36 -48.62
C THR A 687 -29.52 6.72 -49.36
N THR A 688 -29.15 7.27 -50.50
CA THR A 688 -27.99 6.81 -51.29
C THR A 688 -26.66 7.36 -50.78
N THR A 689 -26.68 8.40 -49.93
CA THR A 689 -25.48 9.02 -49.33
C THR A 689 -25.64 9.16 -47.82
N PRO A 690 -25.74 8.05 -47.06
CA PRO A 690 -25.86 8.11 -45.61
C PRO A 690 -24.61 8.70 -44.97
N THR A 691 -24.79 9.60 -44.00
CA THR A 691 -23.69 10.22 -43.24
C THR A 691 -24.00 10.20 -41.74
N ALA A 692 -22.95 10.23 -40.93
CA ALA A 692 -23.06 10.34 -39.48
C ALA A 692 -21.81 10.96 -38.86
N THR A 693 -21.91 11.33 -37.59
CA THR A 693 -20.79 11.69 -36.72
C THR A 693 -21.04 11.20 -35.29
N ILE A 694 -20.03 11.29 -34.43
CA ILE A 694 -20.12 10.95 -33.01
C ILE A 694 -19.80 12.20 -32.19
N VAL A 695 -20.73 12.58 -31.32
CA VAL A 695 -20.58 13.70 -30.39
C VAL A 695 -20.30 13.15 -28.99
N PHE A 696 -19.10 13.42 -28.50
CA PHE A 696 -18.65 13.04 -27.16
C PHE A 696 -19.12 14.02 -26.10
N LYS A 697 -19.82 13.53 -25.08
CA LYS A 697 -20.46 14.34 -24.02
C LYS A 697 -19.87 14.06 -22.63
N GLY A 698 -18.83 13.23 -22.54
CA GLY A 698 -18.16 12.88 -21.29
C GLY A 698 -19.04 12.10 -20.32
N THR A 699 -18.71 12.22 -19.04
CA THR A 699 -19.45 11.57 -17.95
C THR A 699 -20.69 12.37 -17.57
N THR A 700 -21.83 11.69 -17.54
CA THR A 700 -23.12 12.24 -17.10
C THR A 700 -23.67 11.37 -15.97
N ILE A 701 -24.37 11.98 -15.01
CA ILE A 701 -24.97 11.31 -13.85
C ILE A 701 -26.45 11.71 -13.78
N GLY A 702 -27.31 10.77 -13.41
CA GLY A 702 -28.74 11.00 -13.22
C GLY A 702 -29.65 10.27 -14.20
N ASP A 703 -29.23 9.13 -14.78
CA ASP A 703 -30.17 8.27 -15.53
C ASP A 703 -31.23 7.69 -14.55
N ASN A 704 -32.43 8.26 -14.61
CA ASN A 704 -33.55 7.92 -13.74
C ASN A 704 -34.14 6.51 -13.97
N ARG A 705 -33.64 5.76 -14.96
CA ARG A 705 -34.00 4.36 -15.16
C ARG A 705 -33.15 3.40 -14.34
N ALA A 706 -32.01 3.86 -13.81
CA ALA A 706 -31.13 3.00 -13.02
C ALA A 706 -31.72 2.70 -11.61
N PRO A 707 -31.52 1.47 -11.07
CA PRO A 707 -30.82 0.34 -11.69
C PRO A 707 -31.71 -0.48 -12.64
N VAL A 708 -31.17 -0.85 -13.80
CA VAL A 708 -31.78 -1.82 -14.73
C VAL A 708 -30.92 -3.08 -14.77
N VAL A 709 -31.51 -4.26 -14.66
CA VAL A 709 -30.76 -5.51 -14.77
C VAL A 709 -30.20 -5.66 -16.18
N ALA A 710 -28.89 -5.85 -16.29
CA ALA A 710 -28.20 -5.92 -17.56
C ALA A 710 -28.72 -7.09 -18.43
N GLY A 711 -28.78 -6.89 -19.74
CA GLY A 711 -29.25 -7.90 -20.69
C GLY A 711 -28.43 -9.19 -20.66
N PHE A 712 -27.11 -9.07 -20.48
CA PHE A 712 -26.22 -10.22 -20.34
C PHE A 712 -26.33 -10.93 -18.98
N SER A 713 -26.88 -10.29 -17.94
CA SER A 713 -26.93 -10.88 -16.60
C SER A 713 -27.77 -12.15 -16.65
N SER A 714 -27.17 -13.28 -16.27
CA SER A 714 -27.82 -14.59 -16.25
C SER A 714 -29.06 -14.58 -15.34
N ARG A 715 -30.04 -15.40 -15.70
CA ARG A 715 -31.37 -15.48 -15.08
C ARG A 715 -31.63 -16.88 -14.55
N GLY A 716 -32.35 -16.92 -13.44
CA GLY A 716 -32.89 -18.16 -12.91
C GLY A 716 -34.03 -18.74 -13.77
N PRO A 717 -34.78 -19.71 -13.21
CA PRO A 717 -34.63 -20.26 -11.86
C PRO A 717 -33.34 -21.08 -11.71
N SER A 718 -33.00 -21.46 -10.47
CA SER A 718 -31.93 -22.44 -10.22
C SER A 718 -32.20 -23.73 -10.99
N TYR A 719 -31.14 -24.27 -11.60
CA TYR A 719 -31.20 -25.53 -12.32
C TYR A 719 -31.33 -26.72 -11.36
N ALA A 720 -30.53 -26.75 -10.30
CA ALA A 720 -30.49 -27.86 -9.36
C ALA A 720 -31.59 -27.79 -8.28
N SER A 721 -32.05 -26.58 -7.92
CA SER A 721 -33.14 -26.39 -6.95
C SER A 721 -34.12 -25.30 -7.41
N PRO A 722 -35.03 -25.60 -8.37
CA PRO A 722 -35.94 -24.61 -8.95
C PRO A 722 -36.89 -23.93 -7.96
N ARG A 723 -37.03 -24.48 -6.74
CA ARG A 723 -37.86 -23.92 -5.66
C ARG A 723 -37.13 -22.84 -4.85
N ILE A 724 -35.82 -22.71 -5.01
CA ILE A 724 -35.01 -21.66 -4.37
C ILE A 724 -34.74 -20.59 -5.42
N LEU A 725 -35.14 -19.35 -5.10
CA LEU A 725 -35.02 -18.23 -6.01
C LEU A 725 -33.54 -17.90 -6.24
N LYS A 726 -33.15 -17.75 -7.50
CA LYS A 726 -31.82 -17.29 -7.92
C LYS A 726 -31.94 -16.37 -9.15
N PRO A 727 -31.09 -15.35 -9.33
CA PRO A 727 -30.08 -14.86 -8.37
C PRO A 727 -30.74 -14.29 -7.10
N ASP A 728 -29.98 -14.17 -6.01
CA ASP A 728 -30.50 -13.70 -4.73
C ASP A 728 -30.64 -12.17 -4.70
N ILE A 729 -29.70 -11.46 -5.35
CA ILE A 729 -29.66 -10.00 -5.38
C ILE A 729 -29.02 -9.49 -6.68
N ILE A 730 -29.20 -8.20 -6.98
CA ILE A 730 -28.48 -7.49 -8.04
C ILE A 730 -27.53 -6.44 -7.44
N GLY A 731 -26.40 -6.19 -8.10
CA GLY A 731 -25.48 -5.12 -7.74
C GLY A 731 -24.94 -4.38 -8.96
N PRO A 732 -24.32 -3.20 -8.77
CA PRO A 732 -23.64 -2.46 -9.84
C PRO A 732 -22.62 -3.35 -10.58
N GLY A 733 -22.87 -3.60 -11.87
CA GLY A 733 -22.03 -4.49 -12.68
C GLY A 733 -21.90 -4.06 -14.13
N VAL A 734 -22.31 -2.84 -14.47
CA VAL A 734 -22.18 -2.27 -15.83
C VAL A 734 -21.32 -1.02 -15.75
N ASN A 735 -20.29 -0.97 -16.57
CA ASN A 735 -19.38 0.17 -16.72
C ASN A 735 -18.73 0.58 -15.38
N ILE A 736 -18.19 -0.37 -14.62
CA ILE A 736 -17.54 -0.15 -13.32
C ILE A 736 -16.08 0.23 -13.52
N LEU A 737 -15.65 1.34 -12.91
CA LEU A 737 -14.27 1.81 -12.91
C LEU A 737 -13.53 1.20 -11.72
N ALA A 738 -12.43 0.48 -11.96
CA ALA A 738 -11.58 -0.06 -10.90
C ALA A 738 -10.12 -0.21 -11.40
N ALA A 739 -9.21 -0.59 -10.50
CA ALA A 739 -7.78 -0.65 -10.81
C ALA A 739 -7.45 -1.66 -11.91
N TRP A 740 -6.43 -1.37 -12.71
CA TRP A 740 -6.02 -2.19 -13.86
C TRP A 740 -4.48 -2.23 -14.01
N PRO A 741 -3.88 -3.39 -14.39
CA PRO A 741 -2.45 -3.49 -14.62
C PRO A 741 -1.99 -2.72 -15.87
N VAL A 742 -1.00 -1.84 -15.71
CA VAL A 742 -0.47 -0.95 -16.77
C VAL A 742 0.17 -1.74 -17.93
N SER A 743 0.65 -2.96 -17.71
CA SER A 743 1.37 -3.75 -18.71
C SER A 743 0.51 -4.38 -19.82
N LEU A 744 -0.83 -4.22 -19.77
CA LEU A 744 -1.77 -4.90 -20.67
C LEU A 744 -2.32 -4.03 -21.81
N GLU A 745 -1.99 -2.74 -21.83
CA GLU A 745 -2.54 -1.76 -22.78
C GLU A 745 -1.65 -1.47 -24.00
N ASN A 746 -0.82 -2.43 -24.45
CA ASN A 746 0.08 -2.25 -25.60
C ASN A 746 -0.60 -1.91 -26.95
N ASN A 747 -1.94 -1.94 -27.04
CA ASN A 747 -2.68 -1.69 -28.29
C ASN A 747 -3.48 -0.36 -28.32
N THR A 748 -3.48 0.39 -27.23
CA THR A 748 -4.03 1.76 -27.13
C THR A 748 -2.89 2.65 -26.63
N ASN A 749 -2.49 3.70 -27.34
CA ASN A 749 -1.36 4.59 -27.00
C ASN A 749 -1.59 5.44 -25.72
N THR A 750 -2.24 4.91 -24.69
CA THR A 750 -2.71 5.62 -23.51
C THR A 750 -2.63 4.67 -22.30
N ASN A 751 -1.63 4.86 -21.44
CA ASN A 751 -1.44 4.08 -20.21
C ASN A 751 -2.42 4.55 -19.12
N SER A 752 -3.45 3.79 -18.83
CA SER A 752 -4.37 4.00 -17.70
C SER A 752 -4.10 2.98 -16.58
N THR A 753 -4.09 3.44 -15.33
CA THR A 753 -4.06 2.57 -14.14
C THR A 753 -5.46 2.10 -13.70
N PHE A 754 -6.49 2.52 -14.43
CA PHE A 754 -7.89 2.17 -14.21
C PHE A 754 -8.57 1.75 -15.51
N ASN A 755 -9.49 0.80 -15.42
CA ASN A 755 -10.27 0.35 -16.57
C ASN A 755 -11.76 0.27 -16.24
N MET A 756 -12.59 0.35 -17.28
CA MET A 756 -14.04 0.29 -17.21
C MET A 756 -14.55 -1.01 -17.82
N ILE A 757 -15.22 -1.83 -17.00
CA ILE A 757 -15.67 -3.17 -17.40
C ILE A 757 -17.12 -3.38 -17.00
N ALA A 758 -17.85 -4.16 -17.81
CA ALA A 758 -19.18 -4.65 -17.50
C ALA A 758 -19.21 -6.17 -17.40
N GLY A 759 -19.98 -6.69 -16.45
CA GLY A 759 -20.16 -8.11 -16.18
C GLY A 759 -20.70 -8.34 -14.78
N THR A 760 -21.38 -9.46 -14.57
CA THR A 760 -21.15 -10.19 -13.32
C THR A 760 -19.72 -10.70 -13.47
N PRO A 761 -18.76 -10.26 -12.65
CA PRO A 761 -17.35 -10.46 -12.98
C PRO A 761 -17.09 -11.96 -13.20
N ARG A 762 -16.62 -12.28 -14.41
CA ARG A 762 -16.40 -13.63 -14.91
C ARG A 762 -15.01 -13.64 -15.50
N GLY A 763 -14.16 -14.51 -14.96
CA GLY A 763 -12.88 -14.88 -15.58
C GLY A 763 -13.10 -15.20 -17.06
N THR A 764 -12.32 -14.52 -17.90
CA THR A 764 -12.35 -14.62 -19.37
C THR A 764 -12.46 -16.07 -19.84
N LYS A 765 -13.59 -16.42 -20.49
CA LYS A 765 -13.60 -17.49 -21.48
C LYS A 765 -13.79 -16.87 -22.85
N HIS A 766 -12.77 -17.03 -23.68
CA HIS A 766 -12.88 -17.08 -25.12
C HIS A 766 -14.17 -17.81 -25.52
N HIS A 767 -15.14 -17.09 -26.09
CA HIS A 767 -16.09 -17.71 -27.00
C HIS A 767 -15.47 -17.67 -28.40
N GLY A 768 -14.57 -18.61 -28.64
CA GLY A 768 -14.12 -19.03 -29.95
C GLY A 768 -13.97 -20.55 -29.91
N MET A 769 -14.72 -21.24 -30.78
CA MET A 769 -14.93 -22.70 -30.90
C MET A 769 -16.05 -23.30 -30.05
N ARG A 770 -17.30 -23.06 -30.45
CA ARG A 770 -17.97 -23.89 -31.48
C ARG A 770 -18.92 -23.01 -32.28
#